data_AF-A0A9E5I9W0-F1
#
_entry.id   AF-A0A9E5I9W0-F1
#
_cell.length_a   1.000
_cell.length_b   1.000
_cell.length_c   1.000
_cell.angle_alpha   90.00
_cell.angle_beta   90.00
_cell.angle_gamma   90.00
#
_symmetry.space_group_name_H-M   'P 1'
#
loop_
_entity.id
_entity.type
_entity.pdbx_description
1 polymer ?
#
loop_
_entity_poly.entity_id
_entity_poly.type
_entity_poly.pdbx_seq_one_letter_code
_entity_poly.pdbx_strand_id
1 'polypeptide(L)'
;MPYDLTGKGGRLEIQDAFNGAYLFTDTNRLGYKIDVDKKVPEMVATFLYHKIYSAEKVGEQKWQLDRLENFEVVAQGKEDETGLPAHGDDARSSRSGSAKGPRGRPERSRRFLTFGIKQIAYPEEEIRDYLTHAFARQASLQLAFNNWEDGRGFLDEPRNISVSEYVRLPDNLVKWKLSDEHLSLSVGILPVETENKDWKPIENDWATILATFKADIRAHKADQKSGWLDELTKLCDKRFREGFRKMGAPQFYEGKIRDRADHTREILRAIEQDLYSQWNTNGKYGSLYDISRVLEGLIVALEERHTAHAAKVDKLAKEIQVTEGRIKQQDAEWVKIGPLAEMTGKRDRLFDARSLNMQNLYVTRTRKEALRFSTVLLKDLIQQVQVLRGSVDRALSLINSAAKHFLEQKESRCKDEKELDLNQQLVRFFDPQHVREVCRQMESDKDTQKAQTARLRAALTALMGQNPSFAKVTQVLTEAQIREAMEAACKESVEDSHAKAVAEMRTQEPLFGVNVLDKIEKHFGSDEAALRQFVHDVTGKASVFLAPDQAEREKDVPGLNMIPDSKETWIDAFVVILPKSTGSFLQKLSEEFRRACKVTMGEPSVVTRDDRLHEIVIINMAICFPLRTVASIRKLRQEYGNLVKSSGRATLELHSEDPMEEIFPSLYLPTAREIGGKTLPYLLLGLGLEVVIEDLSDKKGRKLRFVTRDPDTGLEIGTQDLKGDAIESVEDLATEAMIKIRREVQRILADKKLDREALKTKFVAAVQKEQKLVQSNFGASSKENEEFLAASKRALEILAG
;
A
#
# COMPACT_ATOMS: atom_id res chain seq x y z
N MET A 1 -22.94 11.11 37.78
CA MET A 1 -21.67 10.36 37.71
C MET A 1 -21.99 8.86 37.70
N PRO A 2 -21.26 8.02 36.96
CA PRO A 2 -21.49 6.56 36.95
C PRO A 2 -21.18 5.95 38.32
N TYR A 3 -21.84 4.84 38.65
CA TYR A 3 -21.60 4.10 39.88
C TYR A 3 -20.39 3.18 39.75
N ASP A 4 -19.62 3.02 40.82
CA ASP A 4 -18.49 2.08 40.85
C ASP A 4 -19.00 0.64 40.96
N LEU A 5 -18.95 -0.09 39.84
CA LEU A 5 -19.29 -1.50 39.76
C LEU A 5 -18.15 -2.45 40.19
N THR A 6 -16.96 -1.91 40.52
CA THR A 6 -15.78 -2.71 40.92
C THR A 6 -15.75 -3.05 42.41
N GLY A 7 -16.78 -2.65 43.17
CA GLY A 7 -17.04 -3.15 44.52
C GLY A 7 -16.71 -2.18 45.68
N LYS A 8 -16.20 -0.97 45.43
CA LYS A 8 -15.99 0.04 46.49
C LYS A 8 -17.25 0.79 46.89
N GLY A 9 -18.28 0.76 46.04
CA GLY A 9 -19.55 1.45 46.25
C GLY A 9 -19.44 2.98 46.08
N GLY A 10 -20.49 3.59 45.54
CA GLY A 10 -20.58 5.04 45.37
C GLY A 10 -20.39 5.53 43.94
N ARG A 11 -20.52 6.84 43.75
CA ARG A 11 -20.44 7.53 42.45
C ARG A 11 -18.99 7.93 42.17
N LEU A 12 -18.49 7.66 40.96
CA LEU A 12 -17.11 7.98 40.57
C LEU A 12 -16.92 9.49 40.33
N GLU A 13 -15.87 10.08 40.90
CA GLU A 13 -15.39 11.39 40.44
C GLU A 13 -14.48 11.19 39.21
N ILE A 14 -15.04 11.42 38.03
CA ILE A 14 -14.31 11.30 36.76
C ILE A 14 -13.58 12.61 36.47
N GLN A 15 -12.26 12.53 36.31
CA GLN A 15 -11.45 13.60 35.71
C GLN A 15 -11.78 13.75 34.22
N ASP A 16 -11.21 14.73 33.55
CA ASP A 16 -11.44 14.90 32.11
C ASP A 16 -11.03 13.65 31.33
N ALA A 17 -11.99 13.04 30.63
CA ALA A 17 -11.79 11.77 29.93
C ALA A 17 -10.90 11.89 28.67
N PHE A 18 -10.70 13.11 28.17
CA PHE A 18 -9.90 13.38 26.97
C PHE A 18 -9.39 14.83 26.94
N ASN A 19 -8.25 15.03 26.27
CA ASN A 19 -7.68 16.36 26.00
C ASN A 19 -8.46 17.10 24.91
N GLY A 20 -8.96 16.37 23.91
CA GLY A 20 -9.80 16.89 22.83
C GLY A 20 -10.53 15.75 22.14
N ALA A 21 -11.74 16.01 21.65
CA ALA A 21 -12.55 15.04 20.91
C ALA A 21 -12.90 15.59 19.52
N TYR A 22 -12.52 14.85 18.47
CA TYR A 22 -12.84 15.23 17.08
C TYR A 22 -14.24 14.78 16.71
N LEU A 23 -15.00 15.69 16.14
CA LEU A 23 -16.34 15.49 15.63
C LEU A 23 -16.39 15.89 14.17
N PHE A 24 -16.95 15.02 13.34
CA PHE A 24 -17.12 15.28 11.92
C PHE A 24 -18.29 14.46 11.37
N THR A 25 -18.79 14.87 10.23
CA THR A 25 -19.84 14.22 9.44
C THR A 25 -19.33 14.00 8.01
N ASP A 26 -20.21 13.52 7.13
CA ASP A 26 -19.96 13.36 5.70
C ASP A 26 -20.19 14.66 4.90
N THR A 27 -20.58 15.76 5.57
CA THR A 27 -20.96 17.01 4.93
C THR A 27 -20.25 18.18 5.60
N ASN A 28 -19.52 18.97 4.81
CA ASN A 28 -18.88 20.16 5.32
C ASN A 28 -19.86 21.30 5.59
N ARG A 29 -19.42 22.31 6.35
CA ARG A 29 -20.29 23.45 6.71
C ARG A 29 -20.80 24.28 5.53
N LEU A 30 -20.23 24.12 4.35
CA LEU A 30 -20.69 24.76 3.10
C LEU A 30 -21.60 23.86 2.26
N GLY A 31 -21.99 22.69 2.78
CA GLY A 31 -22.90 21.75 2.13
C GLY A 31 -22.24 20.77 1.17
N TYR A 32 -20.91 20.74 1.09
CA TYR A 32 -20.20 19.76 0.26
C TYR A 32 -20.20 18.38 0.95
N LYS A 33 -20.82 17.40 0.29
CA LYS A 33 -21.02 16.05 0.79
C LYS A 33 -20.05 15.07 0.14
N ILE A 34 -19.48 14.17 0.94
CA ILE A 34 -18.57 13.11 0.48
C ILE A 34 -19.12 11.73 0.83
N ASP A 35 -18.63 10.73 0.12
CA ASP A 35 -19.00 9.33 0.35
C ASP A 35 -18.48 8.82 1.71
N VAL A 36 -19.36 8.21 2.49
CA VAL A 36 -19.06 7.75 3.86
C VAL A 36 -18.09 6.58 3.87
N ASP A 37 -18.21 5.66 2.91
CA ASP A 37 -17.47 4.39 2.94
C ASP A 37 -16.05 4.55 2.39
N LYS A 38 -15.84 5.43 1.41
CA LYS A 38 -14.54 5.63 0.74
C LYS A 38 -13.88 6.94 1.13
N LYS A 39 -14.60 8.06 1.02
CA LYS A 39 -13.99 9.40 1.10
C LYS A 39 -13.78 9.89 2.52
N VAL A 40 -14.65 9.54 3.46
CA VAL A 40 -14.44 9.87 4.89
C VAL A 40 -13.17 9.19 5.44
N PRO A 41 -12.95 7.87 5.25
CA PRO A 41 -11.69 7.23 5.65
C PRO A 41 -10.45 7.84 4.99
N GLU A 42 -10.51 8.13 3.69
CA GLU A 42 -9.42 8.82 2.96
C GLU A 42 -9.08 10.18 3.60
N MET A 43 -10.10 11.00 3.88
CA MET A 43 -9.93 12.31 4.52
C MET A 43 -9.32 12.20 5.93
N VAL A 44 -9.82 11.28 6.75
CA VAL A 44 -9.32 11.05 8.12
C VAL A 44 -7.87 10.58 8.09
N ALA A 45 -7.55 9.58 7.26
CA ALA A 45 -6.19 9.06 7.11
C ALA A 45 -5.22 10.17 6.65
N THR A 46 -5.66 10.99 5.70
CA THR A 46 -4.91 12.13 5.18
C THR A 46 -4.64 13.19 6.25
N PHE A 47 -5.64 13.54 7.05
CA PHE A 47 -5.48 14.45 8.18
C PHE A 47 -4.51 13.89 9.22
N LEU A 48 -4.66 12.63 9.62
CA LEU A 48 -3.79 11.97 10.60
C LEU A 48 -2.35 11.88 10.10
N TYR A 49 -2.13 11.57 8.83
CA TYR A 49 -0.80 11.57 8.22
C TYR A 49 -0.12 12.94 8.38
N HIS A 50 -0.86 14.01 8.04
CA HIS A 50 -0.31 15.36 8.10
C HIS A 50 -0.11 15.86 9.53
N LYS A 51 -1.01 15.50 10.44
CA LYS A 51 -0.92 15.85 11.86
C LYS A 51 0.20 15.10 12.60
N ILE A 52 0.36 13.80 12.34
CA ILE A 52 1.26 12.94 13.12
C ILE A 52 2.64 12.87 12.48
N TYR A 53 2.71 12.54 11.19
CA TYR A 53 3.97 12.24 10.52
C TYR A 53 4.56 13.46 9.80
N SER A 54 3.76 14.17 9.02
CA SER A 54 4.26 15.32 8.26
C SER A 54 4.71 16.47 9.16
N ALA A 55 3.92 16.74 10.20
CA ALA A 55 4.19 17.81 11.16
C ALA A 55 5.60 17.70 11.77
N GLU A 56 6.09 16.50 12.08
CA GLU A 56 7.44 16.30 12.64
C GLU A 56 8.56 16.81 11.73
N LYS A 57 8.34 16.84 10.40
CA LYS A 57 9.34 17.31 9.43
C LYS A 57 9.33 18.82 9.26
N VAL A 58 8.23 19.49 9.59
CA VAL A 58 8.07 20.94 9.46
C VAL A 58 7.69 21.50 10.83
N GLY A 59 8.70 21.89 11.61
CA GLY A 59 8.53 22.32 13.00
C GLY A 59 7.47 23.41 13.21
N GLU A 60 7.34 24.35 12.26
CA GLU A 60 6.28 25.38 12.26
C GLU A 60 4.88 24.79 12.06
N GLN A 61 4.71 23.79 11.17
CA GLN A 61 3.44 23.08 10.97
C GLN A 61 2.99 22.37 12.23
N LYS A 62 3.90 21.61 12.86
CA LYS A 62 3.65 20.93 14.14
C LYS A 62 3.25 21.90 15.22
N TRP A 63 4.04 22.97 15.38
CA TRP A 63 3.76 24.00 16.35
C TRP A 63 2.37 24.62 16.16
N GLN A 64 1.94 24.90 14.93
CA GLN A 64 0.60 25.47 14.69
C GLN A 64 -0.54 24.49 15.00
N LEU A 65 -0.43 23.22 14.58
CA LEU A 65 -1.46 22.21 14.85
C LEU A 65 -1.52 21.86 16.35
N ASP A 66 -0.38 21.73 17.02
CA ASP A 66 -0.29 21.46 18.46
C ASP A 66 -0.89 22.62 19.26
N ARG A 67 -0.64 23.86 18.87
CA ARG A 67 -1.24 25.05 19.49
C ARG A 67 -2.77 25.08 19.37
N LEU A 68 -3.31 24.63 18.25
CA LEU A 68 -4.76 24.54 18.05
C LEU A 68 -5.38 23.46 18.94
N GLU A 69 -4.73 22.31 19.08
CA GLU A 69 -5.21 21.21 19.92
C GLU A 69 -5.10 21.47 21.42
N ASN A 70 -4.05 22.17 21.82
CA ASN A 70 -3.87 22.62 23.20
C ASN A 70 -4.68 23.88 23.53
N PHE A 71 -5.43 24.42 22.56
CA PHE A 71 -6.23 25.64 22.69
C PHE A 71 -5.38 26.87 23.08
N GLU A 72 -4.09 26.88 22.72
CA GLU A 72 -3.13 27.94 23.04
C GLU A 72 -3.38 29.22 22.23
N VAL A 73 -4.01 29.11 21.06
CA VAL A 73 -4.44 30.28 20.26
C VAL A 73 -5.45 31.14 21.03
N VAL A 74 -6.18 30.54 21.98
CA VAL A 74 -7.12 31.23 22.86
C VAL A 74 -6.46 31.73 24.14
N ALA A 75 -5.15 31.51 24.29
CA ALA A 75 -4.38 31.83 25.48
C ALA A 75 -3.70 33.19 25.51
N GLN A 76 -3.66 33.88 24.37
CA GLN A 76 -3.03 35.18 24.28
C GLN A 76 -3.79 36.20 25.14
N GLY A 77 -3.12 36.73 26.17
CA GLY A 77 -3.66 37.77 27.07
C GLY A 77 -3.57 37.47 28.58
N LYS A 78 -3.04 36.32 29.02
CA LYS A 78 -2.63 36.13 30.42
C LYS A 78 -1.15 35.79 30.49
N GLU A 79 -0.38 36.77 30.94
CA GLU A 79 0.95 36.56 31.50
C GLU A 79 0.79 35.94 32.89
N ASP A 80 1.68 35.03 33.25
CA ASP A 80 1.84 34.60 34.63
C ASP A 80 2.42 35.75 35.49
N GLU A 81 2.58 35.55 36.81
CA GLU A 81 3.17 36.56 37.71
C GLU A 81 4.61 36.97 37.33
N THR A 82 5.23 36.28 36.35
CA THR A 82 6.58 36.54 35.85
C THR A 82 6.61 37.21 34.46
N GLY A 83 5.46 37.51 33.85
CA GLY A 83 5.39 38.17 32.53
C GLY A 83 5.54 37.21 31.34
N LEU A 84 5.43 35.89 31.55
CA LEU A 84 5.54 34.88 30.49
C LEU A 84 4.15 34.34 30.08
N PRO A 85 3.95 33.93 28.81
CA PRO A 85 2.68 33.34 28.38
C PRO A 85 2.35 32.07 29.17
N ALA A 86 1.16 32.00 29.77
CA ALA A 86 0.74 30.84 30.56
C ALA A 86 0.86 29.52 29.77
N HIS A 87 1.66 28.57 30.30
CA HIS A 87 1.85 27.25 29.70
C HIS A 87 0.59 26.37 29.82
N GLY A 88 0.53 25.33 28.97
CA GLY A 88 -0.67 24.55 28.63
C GLY A 88 -1.56 24.10 29.80
N ASP A 89 -1.04 23.76 30.97
CA ASP A 89 -1.88 23.31 32.10
C ASP A 89 -2.67 24.43 32.80
N ASP A 90 -2.14 25.65 32.86
CA ASP A 90 -2.86 26.82 33.40
C ASP A 90 -3.88 27.40 32.40
N ALA A 91 -3.60 27.27 31.11
CA ALA A 91 -4.57 27.53 30.05
C ALA A 91 -5.71 26.49 30.02
N ARG A 92 -5.42 25.22 30.34
CA ARG A 92 -6.38 24.09 30.40
C ARG A 92 -7.30 24.16 31.62
N SER A 93 -6.80 24.59 32.79
CA SER A 93 -7.56 24.64 34.05
C SER A 93 -8.40 25.91 34.19
N SER A 94 -7.87 27.07 33.75
CA SER A 94 -8.56 28.36 33.88
C SER A 94 -9.67 28.59 32.85
N ARG A 95 -9.81 27.70 31.85
CA ARG A 95 -10.74 27.83 30.72
C ARG A 95 -11.76 26.72 30.58
N SER A 96 -12.07 26.02 31.65
CA SER A 96 -13.35 25.30 31.78
C SER A 96 -14.56 26.26 31.79
N GLY A 97 -14.47 27.46 31.17
CA GLY A 97 -15.41 28.59 31.11
C GLY A 97 -16.74 28.27 30.43
N SER A 98 -17.28 27.10 30.75
CA SER A 98 -18.70 26.89 30.83
C SER A 98 -19.23 27.62 32.05
N ALA A 99 -20.44 28.16 31.91
CA ALA A 99 -21.21 28.67 33.04
C ALA A 99 -21.09 27.67 34.20
N LYS A 100 -20.52 28.12 35.32
CA LYS A 100 -20.47 27.31 36.54
C LYS A 100 -21.91 27.05 36.95
N GLY A 101 -22.28 25.78 37.05
CA GLY A 101 -23.59 25.40 37.54
C GLY A 101 -23.83 25.88 38.96
N PRO A 102 -25.03 25.64 39.53
CA PRO A 102 -25.36 25.97 40.93
C PRO A 102 -24.34 25.43 41.95
N ARG A 103 -23.58 24.39 41.58
CA ARG A 103 -22.55 23.71 42.39
C ARG A 103 -21.12 24.24 42.15
N GLY A 104 -20.94 25.33 41.41
CA GLY A 104 -19.62 25.92 41.13
C GLY A 104 -18.73 25.11 40.15
N ARG A 105 -19.23 23.99 39.62
CA ARG A 105 -18.51 23.11 38.68
C ARG A 105 -18.85 23.47 37.21
N PRO A 106 -17.89 23.34 36.27
CA PRO A 106 -18.13 23.41 34.83
C PRO A 106 -19.17 22.38 34.38
N GLU A 107 -20.18 22.78 33.61
CA GLU A 107 -21.27 21.87 33.19
C GLU A 107 -21.15 21.39 31.73
N ARG A 108 -20.36 22.05 30.87
CA ARG A 108 -20.35 21.80 29.42
C ARG A 108 -18.93 21.90 28.86
N SER A 109 -18.39 20.79 28.34
CA SER A 109 -17.05 20.81 27.74
C SER A 109 -17.01 21.63 26.44
N ARG A 110 -15.88 22.30 26.20
CA ARG A 110 -15.53 22.98 24.94
C ARG A 110 -14.34 22.30 24.24
N ARG A 111 -13.91 21.13 24.73
CA ARG A 111 -12.77 20.35 24.21
C ARG A 111 -13.14 19.55 22.97
N PHE A 112 -13.90 20.16 22.06
CA PHE A 112 -14.29 19.56 20.81
C PHE A 112 -13.59 20.27 19.66
N LEU A 113 -13.24 19.46 18.67
CA LEU A 113 -12.55 19.88 17.47
C LEU A 113 -13.26 19.30 16.26
N THR A 114 -13.13 19.96 15.12
CA THR A 114 -13.49 19.41 13.83
C THR A 114 -12.47 19.86 12.81
N PHE A 115 -12.37 19.15 11.70
CA PHE A 115 -11.39 19.44 10.66
C PHE A 115 -11.99 19.27 9.28
N GLY A 116 -11.34 19.91 8.32
CA GLY A 116 -11.43 19.63 6.91
C GLY A 116 -10.02 19.70 6.34
N ILE A 117 -9.75 18.91 5.31
CA ILE A 117 -8.45 18.89 4.66
C ILE A 117 -8.66 18.74 3.16
N LYS A 118 -7.76 19.32 2.37
CA LYS A 118 -7.73 19.19 0.92
C LYS A 118 -6.30 19.16 0.44
N GLN A 119 -6.01 18.33 -0.56
CA GLN A 119 -4.69 18.22 -1.16
C GLN A 119 -4.75 18.61 -2.63
N ILE A 120 -3.73 19.31 -3.08
CA ILE A 120 -3.46 19.55 -4.49
C ILE A 120 -2.08 18.95 -4.77
N ALA A 121 -1.93 18.05 -5.72
CA ALA A 121 -0.63 17.44 -5.99
C ALA A 121 -0.36 17.21 -7.47
N TYR A 122 0.92 17.25 -7.83
CA TYR A 122 1.42 16.58 -9.01
C TYR A 122 1.67 15.11 -8.63
N PRO A 123 1.00 14.12 -9.26
CA PRO A 123 1.02 12.73 -8.80
C PRO A 123 2.30 12.00 -9.27
N GLU A 124 3.46 12.48 -8.83
CA GLU A 124 4.77 12.00 -9.30
C GLU A 124 4.96 10.50 -9.07
N GLU A 125 4.61 9.98 -7.88
CA GLU A 125 4.73 8.55 -7.59
C GLU A 125 3.81 7.69 -8.46
N GLU A 126 2.60 8.16 -8.77
CA GLU A 126 1.69 7.43 -9.68
C GLU A 126 2.24 7.38 -11.10
N ILE A 127 2.84 8.48 -11.57
CA ILE A 127 3.52 8.56 -12.87
C ILE A 127 4.75 7.65 -12.89
N ARG A 128 5.52 7.63 -11.80
CA ARG A 128 6.68 6.75 -11.63
C ARG A 128 6.28 5.28 -11.71
N ASP A 129 5.21 4.89 -11.03
CA ASP A 129 4.64 3.55 -11.12
C ASP A 129 4.16 3.23 -12.54
N TYR A 130 3.44 4.16 -13.19
CA TYR A 130 2.96 3.99 -14.56
C TYR A 130 4.10 3.65 -15.53
N LEU A 131 5.19 4.42 -15.47
CA LEU A 131 6.39 4.20 -16.28
C LEU A 131 7.12 2.91 -15.88
N THR A 132 7.22 2.62 -14.59
CA THR A 132 7.87 1.40 -14.07
C THR A 132 7.15 0.15 -14.57
N HIS A 133 5.82 0.11 -14.51
CA HIS A 133 5.04 -1.00 -15.04
C HIS A 133 5.12 -1.11 -16.56
N ALA A 134 5.23 0.02 -17.29
CA ALA A 134 5.50 -0.01 -18.72
C ALA A 134 6.85 -0.67 -19.03
N PHE A 135 7.92 -0.30 -18.32
CA PHE A 135 9.26 -0.89 -18.47
C PHE A 135 9.26 -2.37 -18.09
N ALA A 136 8.61 -2.72 -16.98
CA ALA A 136 8.50 -4.10 -16.53
C ALA A 136 7.75 -4.98 -17.55
N ARG A 137 6.71 -4.44 -18.19
CA ARG A 137 6.01 -5.10 -19.29
C ARG A 137 6.94 -5.30 -20.49
N GLN A 138 7.63 -4.25 -20.95
CA GLN A 138 8.58 -4.35 -22.07
C GLN A 138 9.69 -5.37 -21.80
N ALA A 139 10.23 -5.39 -20.59
CA ALA A 139 11.24 -6.35 -20.17
C ALA A 139 10.70 -7.78 -20.18
N SER A 140 9.48 -7.99 -19.66
CA SER A 140 8.81 -9.29 -19.67
C SER A 140 8.60 -9.80 -21.11
N LEU A 141 8.16 -8.94 -22.03
CA LEU A 141 7.99 -9.29 -23.44
C LEU A 141 9.32 -9.60 -24.14
N GLN A 142 10.40 -8.90 -23.80
CA GLN A 142 11.73 -9.26 -24.30
C GLN A 142 12.18 -10.63 -23.77
N LEU A 143 11.98 -10.91 -22.48
CA LEU A 143 12.33 -12.21 -21.89
C LEU A 143 11.50 -13.36 -22.48
N ALA A 144 10.21 -13.12 -22.75
CA ALA A 144 9.29 -14.12 -23.28
C ALA A 144 9.50 -14.39 -24.78
N PHE A 145 9.55 -13.33 -25.60
CA PHE A 145 9.49 -13.44 -27.07
C PHE A 145 10.63 -12.74 -27.82
N ASN A 146 11.20 -11.69 -27.23
CA ASN A 146 12.29 -10.89 -27.83
C ASN A 146 11.97 -10.36 -29.24
N ASN A 147 10.70 -10.05 -29.51
CA ASN A 147 10.23 -9.53 -30.80
C ASN A 147 10.14 -8.01 -30.74
N TRP A 148 10.97 -7.27 -31.46
CA TRP A 148 11.02 -5.80 -31.42
C TRP A 148 10.43 -5.18 -32.68
N GLU A 149 9.56 -4.20 -32.51
CA GLU A 149 9.02 -3.35 -33.59
C GLU A 149 9.30 -1.88 -33.31
N ASP A 150 9.90 -1.20 -34.29
CA ASP A 150 10.26 0.21 -34.17
C ASP A 150 9.01 1.09 -33.96
N GLY A 151 9.09 2.01 -33.01
CA GLY A 151 7.97 2.88 -32.63
C GLY A 151 6.90 2.25 -31.72
N ARG A 152 6.99 0.95 -31.40
CA ARG A 152 6.10 0.26 -30.44
C ARG A 152 6.82 -0.44 -29.30
N GLY A 153 8.05 -0.90 -29.51
CA GLY A 153 8.82 -1.65 -28.52
C GLY A 153 8.75 -3.17 -28.72
N PHE A 154 8.88 -3.93 -27.63
CA PHE A 154 8.73 -5.38 -27.65
C PHE A 154 7.25 -5.79 -27.77
N LEU A 155 6.98 -6.72 -28.68
CA LEU A 155 5.64 -7.22 -28.99
C LEU A 155 5.29 -8.44 -28.13
N ASP A 156 4.00 -8.59 -27.87
CA ASP A 156 3.40 -9.73 -27.19
C ASP A 156 3.12 -10.88 -28.17
N GLU A 157 4.11 -11.21 -28.97
CA GLU A 157 4.02 -12.27 -29.97
C GLU A 157 5.42 -12.81 -30.31
N PRO A 158 5.53 -14.11 -30.63
CA PRO A 158 6.80 -14.74 -30.93
C PRO A 158 7.37 -14.28 -32.28
N ARG A 159 8.70 -14.33 -32.39
CA ARG A 159 9.38 -14.10 -33.67
C ARG A 159 9.20 -15.26 -34.62
N ASN A 160 9.09 -14.95 -35.91
CA ASN A 160 9.09 -15.97 -36.96
C ASN A 160 10.52 -16.41 -37.31
N ILE A 161 11.08 -17.31 -36.49
CA ILE A 161 12.41 -17.89 -36.71
C ILE A 161 12.36 -19.41 -36.89
N SER A 162 13.27 -19.93 -37.73
CA SER A 162 13.50 -21.37 -37.90
C SER A 162 14.48 -21.89 -36.86
N VAL A 163 14.08 -22.95 -36.15
CA VAL A 163 14.87 -23.63 -35.11
C VAL A 163 15.38 -25.01 -35.57
N SER A 164 14.78 -25.59 -36.61
CA SER A 164 15.09 -26.95 -37.07
C SER A 164 16.50 -27.07 -37.66
N GLU A 165 16.95 -26.05 -38.37
CA GLU A 165 18.33 -25.97 -38.87
C GLU A 165 19.31 -25.78 -37.72
N TYR A 166 18.99 -24.92 -36.76
CA TYR A 166 19.84 -24.59 -35.62
C TYR A 166 20.21 -25.83 -34.79
N VAL A 167 19.25 -26.70 -34.48
CA VAL A 167 19.50 -27.91 -33.68
C VAL A 167 20.27 -29.01 -34.42
N ARG A 168 20.44 -28.86 -35.75
CA ARG A 168 21.16 -29.82 -36.61
C ARG A 168 22.55 -29.33 -37.03
N LEU A 169 22.92 -28.09 -36.70
CA LEU A 169 24.24 -27.55 -37.03
C LEU A 169 25.36 -28.38 -36.38
N PRO A 170 26.41 -28.77 -37.14
CA PRO A 170 27.50 -29.58 -36.61
C PRO A 170 28.16 -29.00 -35.36
N ASP A 171 28.41 -27.69 -35.35
CA ASP A 171 29.03 -27.00 -34.21
C ASP A 171 28.17 -27.08 -32.95
N ASN A 172 26.84 -26.96 -33.10
CA ASN A 172 25.91 -27.11 -31.98
C ASN A 172 25.86 -28.55 -31.49
N LEU A 173 25.88 -29.53 -32.39
CA LEU A 173 25.92 -30.94 -32.01
C LEU A 173 27.23 -31.28 -31.27
N VAL A 174 28.38 -30.74 -31.68
CA VAL A 174 29.64 -30.93 -30.95
C VAL A 174 29.59 -30.23 -29.59
N LYS A 175 29.16 -28.96 -29.55
CA LYS A 175 29.01 -28.17 -28.32
C LYS A 175 28.11 -28.86 -27.29
N TRP A 176 27.02 -29.49 -27.76
CA TRP A 176 26.08 -30.23 -26.92
C TRP A 176 26.46 -31.71 -26.73
N LYS A 177 27.61 -32.17 -27.23
CA LYS A 177 28.08 -33.57 -27.12
C LYS A 177 27.10 -34.59 -27.75
N LEU A 178 26.45 -34.18 -28.84
CA LEU A 178 25.47 -34.93 -29.62
C LEU A 178 25.98 -35.30 -31.03
N SER A 179 27.26 -35.13 -31.35
CA SER A 179 27.78 -35.64 -32.64
C SER A 179 27.77 -37.17 -32.68
N ASP A 180 27.78 -37.78 -33.87
CA ASP A 180 27.80 -39.24 -34.01
C ASP A 180 29.04 -39.86 -33.32
N GLU A 181 30.16 -39.13 -33.24
CA GLU A 181 31.38 -39.53 -32.53
C GLU A 181 31.20 -39.57 -31.01
N HIS A 182 30.48 -38.60 -30.43
CA HIS A 182 30.14 -38.60 -29.00
C HIS A 182 29.13 -39.69 -28.68
N LEU A 183 28.07 -39.80 -29.48
CA LEU A 183 27.01 -40.77 -29.31
C LEU A 183 27.47 -42.23 -29.49
N SER A 184 28.58 -42.44 -30.18
CA SER A 184 29.26 -43.74 -30.32
C SER A 184 30.43 -43.93 -29.33
N LEU A 185 30.71 -42.96 -28.46
CA LEU A 185 31.89 -42.94 -27.57
C LEU A 185 33.23 -43.10 -28.30
N SER A 186 33.28 -42.73 -29.59
CA SER A 186 34.54 -42.54 -30.33
C SER A 186 35.32 -41.35 -29.77
N VAL A 187 34.59 -40.34 -29.29
CA VAL A 187 35.06 -39.24 -28.44
C VAL A 187 34.34 -39.33 -27.09
N GLY A 188 35.03 -38.99 -26.00
CA GLY A 188 34.46 -39.02 -24.66
C GLY A 188 33.36 -37.97 -24.45
N ILE A 189 32.42 -38.25 -23.54
CA ILE A 189 31.38 -37.28 -23.12
C ILE A 189 31.71 -36.75 -21.72
N LEU A 190 32.13 -37.63 -20.82
CA LEU A 190 32.46 -37.27 -19.44
C LEU A 190 33.86 -36.63 -19.38
N PRO A 191 34.14 -35.72 -18.43
CA PRO A 191 35.45 -35.07 -18.29
C PRO A 191 36.62 -36.07 -18.26
N VAL A 192 36.48 -37.13 -17.46
CA VAL A 192 37.49 -38.21 -17.32
C VAL A 192 37.71 -38.99 -18.62
N GLU A 193 36.74 -39.02 -19.53
CA GLU A 193 36.86 -39.66 -20.85
C GLU A 193 37.55 -38.72 -21.83
N THR A 194 37.17 -37.43 -21.82
CA THR A 194 37.73 -36.41 -22.72
C THR A 194 39.20 -36.09 -22.41
N GLU A 195 39.63 -36.21 -21.16
CA GLU A 195 41.01 -35.95 -20.73
C GLU A 195 41.94 -37.16 -20.96
N ASN A 196 41.38 -38.32 -21.31
CA ASN A 196 42.15 -39.55 -21.49
C ASN A 196 42.88 -39.55 -22.83
N LYS A 197 44.20 -39.35 -22.80
CA LYS A 197 45.08 -39.35 -23.99
C LYS A 197 45.13 -40.68 -24.75
N ASP A 198 44.79 -41.79 -24.11
CA ASP A 198 44.69 -43.10 -24.75
C ASP A 198 43.33 -43.32 -25.45
N TRP A 199 42.40 -42.36 -25.35
CA TRP A 199 41.07 -42.45 -25.95
C TRP A 199 41.09 -42.15 -27.45
N LYS A 200 41.32 -43.18 -28.27
CA LYS A 200 41.33 -43.06 -29.73
C LYS A 200 39.95 -43.33 -30.35
N PRO A 201 39.59 -42.65 -31.45
CA PRO A 201 38.43 -43.02 -32.26
C PRO A 201 38.46 -44.51 -32.65
N ILE A 202 37.29 -45.14 -32.77
CA ILE A 202 37.15 -46.59 -32.96
C ILE A 202 38.01 -47.10 -34.13
N GLU A 203 37.97 -46.38 -35.25
CA GLU A 203 38.67 -46.72 -36.48
C GLU A 203 40.18 -46.63 -36.29
N ASN A 204 40.64 -45.58 -35.61
CA ASN A 204 42.06 -45.33 -35.35
C ASN A 204 42.63 -46.33 -34.34
N ASP A 205 41.85 -46.74 -33.33
CA ASP A 205 42.25 -47.78 -32.38
C ASP A 205 42.47 -49.11 -33.10
N TRP A 206 41.48 -49.56 -33.88
CA TRP A 206 41.57 -50.81 -34.63
C TRP A 206 42.66 -50.77 -35.71
N ALA A 207 42.84 -49.65 -36.42
CA ALA A 207 43.92 -49.50 -37.40
C ALA A 207 45.30 -49.62 -36.73
N THR A 208 45.49 -48.96 -35.59
CA THR A 208 46.76 -48.98 -34.84
C THR A 208 47.07 -50.40 -34.36
N ILE A 209 46.11 -51.04 -33.68
CA ILE A 209 46.32 -52.36 -33.08
C ILE A 209 46.51 -53.44 -34.14
N LEU A 210 45.77 -53.36 -35.25
CA LEU A 210 45.91 -54.34 -36.31
C LEU A 210 47.26 -54.22 -37.02
N ALA A 211 47.78 -53.00 -37.20
CA ALA A 211 49.14 -52.80 -37.72
C ALA A 211 50.20 -53.46 -36.82
N THR A 212 50.05 -53.32 -35.49
CA THR A 212 50.91 -54.01 -34.51
C THR A 212 50.80 -55.54 -34.65
N PHE A 213 49.60 -56.11 -34.67
CA PHE A 213 49.40 -57.55 -34.81
C PHE A 213 50.02 -58.12 -36.08
N LYS A 214 49.90 -57.41 -37.21
CA LYS A 214 50.54 -57.83 -38.46
C LYS A 214 52.06 -57.87 -38.36
N ALA A 215 52.67 -56.84 -37.76
CA ALA A 215 54.11 -56.77 -37.58
C ALA A 215 54.60 -57.91 -36.68
N ASP A 216 53.90 -58.15 -35.56
CA ASP A 216 54.26 -59.19 -34.59
C ASP A 216 54.17 -60.61 -35.21
N ILE A 217 53.10 -60.92 -35.95
CA ILE A 217 52.96 -62.22 -36.62
C ILE A 217 54.07 -62.43 -37.65
N ARG A 218 54.37 -61.40 -38.45
CA ARG A 218 55.44 -61.46 -39.46
C ARG A 218 56.82 -61.65 -38.84
N ALA A 219 57.09 -61.00 -37.72
CA ALA A 219 58.37 -61.10 -37.03
C ALA A 219 58.55 -62.45 -36.31
N HIS A 220 57.52 -62.94 -35.62
CA HIS A 220 57.65 -64.07 -34.70
C HIS A 220 57.17 -65.42 -35.26
N LYS A 221 56.46 -65.44 -36.40
CA LYS A 221 55.99 -66.67 -37.05
C LYS A 221 56.40 -66.77 -38.52
N ALA A 222 57.53 -66.18 -38.91
CA ALA A 222 58.01 -66.16 -40.29
C ALA A 222 58.04 -67.57 -40.94
N ASP A 223 58.46 -68.59 -40.19
CA ASP A 223 58.61 -69.98 -40.67
C ASP A 223 57.31 -70.81 -40.60
N GLN A 224 56.23 -70.27 -40.01
CA GLN A 224 54.95 -70.97 -39.79
C GLN A 224 53.80 -70.23 -40.49
N LYS A 225 54.00 -69.88 -41.76
CA LYS A 225 53.02 -69.11 -42.55
C LYS A 225 51.63 -69.74 -42.58
N SER A 226 51.51 -71.06 -42.57
CA SER A 226 50.21 -71.75 -42.58
C SER A 226 49.28 -71.35 -41.43
N GLY A 227 49.82 -70.97 -40.26
CA GLY A 227 49.05 -70.58 -39.08
C GLY A 227 48.77 -69.08 -38.91
N TRP A 228 49.16 -68.23 -39.88
CA TRP A 228 49.03 -66.78 -39.74
C TRP A 228 47.58 -66.28 -39.62
N LEU A 229 46.65 -66.83 -40.39
CA LEU A 229 45.24 -66.39 -40.34
C LEU A 229 44.58 -66.75 -39.00
N ASP A 230 44.90 -67.91 -38.46
CA ASP A 230 44.37 -68.38 -37.16
C ASP A 230 44.90 -67.50 -36.03
N GLU A 231 46.20 -67.18 -36.03
CA GLU A 231 46.78 -66.30 -35.02
C GLU A 231 46.21 -64.88 -35.11
N LEU A 232 46.06 -64.32 -36.31
CA LEU A 232 45.43 -63.01 -36.49
C LEU A 232 43.98 -63.01 -35.99
N THR A 233 43.23 -64.09 -36.27
CA THR A 233 41.85 -64.25 -35.79
C THR A 233 41.80 -64.30 -34.28
N LYS A 234 42.67 -65.09 -33.66
CA LYS A 234 42.81 -65.18 -32.20
C LYS A 234 43.14 -63.84 -31.55
N LEU A 235 44.10 -63.09 -32.09
CA LEU A 235 44.51 -61.78 -31.55
C LEU A 235 43.38 -60.75 -31.67
N CYS A 236 42.70 -60.68 -32.81
CA CYS A 236 41.58 -59.75 -32.99
C CYS A 236 40.37 -60.12 -32.12
N ASP A 237 40.02 -61.40 -32.00
CA ASP A 237 38.95 -61.85 -31.11
C ASP A 237 39.29 -61.54 -29.64
N LYS A 238 40.54 -61.80 -29.22
CA LYS A 238 40.99 -61.46 -27.87
C LYS A 238 40.92 -59.95 -27.63
N ARG A 239 41.39 -59.12 -28.57
CA ARG A 239 41.28 -57.66 -28.48
C ARG A 239 39.82 -57.23 -28.36
N PHE A 240 38.92 -57.77 -29.17
CA PHE A 240 37.51 -57.39 -29.12
C PHE A 240 36.83 -57.81 -27.81
N ARG A 241 37.11 -59.01 -27.30
CA ARG A 241 36.46 -59.56 -26.11
C ARG A 241 37.04 -59.05 -24.80
N GLU A 242 38.34 -58.74 -24.76
CA GLU A 242 39.06 -58.46 -23.50
C GLU A 242 39.90 -57.18 -23.58
N GLY A 243 40.39 -56.79 -24.76
CA GLY A 243 41.43 -55.76 -24.88
C GLY A 243 40.93 -54.35 -25.23
N PHE A 244 39.82 -54.20 -25.94
CA PHE A 244 39.29 -52.89 -26.34
C PHE A 244 38.94 -52.10 -25.08
N ARG A 245 39.54 -50.91 -24.93
CA ARG A 245 39.43 -50.09 -23.70
C ARG A 245 39.77 -50.85 -22.41
N LYS A 246 40.71 -51.80 -22.48
CA LYS A 246 41.21 -52.63 -21.37
C LYS A 246 40.20 -53.62 -20.76
N MET A 247 39.02 -53.80 -21.38
CA MET A 247 37.99 -54.72 -20.89
C MET A 247 37.18 -55.43 -21.98
N GLY A 248 37.39 -55.10 -23.25
CA GLY A 248 36.62 -55.63 -24.38
C GLY A 248 35.43 -54.75 -24.75
N ALA A 249 35.08 -54.73 -26.03
CA ALA A 249 34.01 -53.88 -26.55
C ALA A 249 32.63 -54.24 -25.99
N PRO A 250 32.20 -55.51 -25.91
CA PRO A 250 30.91 -55.86 -25.32
C PRO A 250 30.79 -55.39 -23.87
N GLN A 251 31.77 -55.75 -23.02
CA GLN A 251 31.76 -55.41 -21.60
C GLN A 251 31.89 -53.89 -21.36
N PHE A 252 32.67 -53.19 -22.19
CA PHE A 252 32.80 -51.74 -22.14
C PHE A 252 31.44 -51.07 -22.38
N TYR A 253 30.74 -51.38 -23.48
CA TYR A 253 29.46 -50.74 -23.79
C TYR A 253 28.33 -51.19 -22.85
N GLU A 254 28.34 -52.43 -22.37
CA GLU A 254 27.40 -52.88 -21.34
C GLU A 254 27.57 -52.09 -20.03
N GLY A 255 28.82 -51.85 -19.62
CA GLY A 255 29.13 -50.96 -18.50
C GLY A 255 28.63 -49.54 -18.74
N LYS A 256 28.86 -48.98 -19.94
CA LYS A 256 28.37 -47.64 -20.30
C LYS A 256 26.85 -47.55 -20.35
N ILE A 257 26.14 -48.60 -20.75
CA ILE A 257 24.67 -48.66 -20.67
C ILE A 257 24.20 -48.64 -19.20
N ARG A 258 24.91 -49.33 -18.31
CA ARG A 258 24.60 -49.33 -16.87
C ARG A 258 24.78 -47.95 -16.25
N ASP A 259 25.83 -47.25 -16.65
CA ASP A 259 26.22 -45.94 -16.09
C ASP A 259 25.73 -44.74 -16.94
N ARG A 260 24.87 -44.99 -17.94
CA ARG A 260 24.45 -43.99 -18.95
C ARG A 260 23.81 -42.73 -18.36
N ALA A 261 23.28 -42.81 -17.13
CA ALA A 261 22.71 -41.68 -16.43
C ALA A 261 23.70 -40.51 -16.29
N ASP A 262 25.00 -40.81 -16.17
CA ASP A 262 26.06 -39.81 -16.06
C ASP A 262 26.28 -39.10 -17.40
N HIS A 263 26.32 -39.86 -18.50
CA HIS A 263 26.39 -39.33 -19.87
C HIS A 263 25.20 -38.45 -20.19
N THR A 264 23.99 -38.90 -19.85
CA THR A 264 22.75 -38.14 -20.02
C THR A 264 22.80 -36.81 -19.26
N ARG A 265 23.23 -36.83 -17.98
CA ARG A 265 23.35 -35.62 -17.17
C ARG A 265 24.36 -34.62 -17.73
N GLU A 266 25.51 -35.09 -18.20
CA GLU A 266 26.54 -34.23 -18.76
C GLU A 266 26.12 -33.58 -20.09
N ILE A 267 25.44 -34.32 -20.96
CA ILE A 267 24.87 -33.78 -22.21
C ILE A 267 23.80 -32.73 -21.91
N LEU A 268 22.87 -33.01 -20.99
CA LEU A 268 21.85 -32.06 -20.59
C LEU A 268 22.44 -30.79 -19.99
N ARG A 269 23.48 -30.93 -19.15
CA ARG A 269 24.20 -29.80 -18.58
C ARG A 269 24.78 -28.91 -19.68
N ALA A 270 25.39 -29.49 -20.72
CA ALA A 270 25.92 -28.73 -21.84
C ALA A 270 24.82 -28.00 -22.64
N ILE A 271 23.68 -28.66 -22.87
CA ILE A 271 22.52 -28.05 -23.55
C ILE A 271 21.94 -26.90 -22.71
N GLU A 272 21.64 -27.15 -21.43
CA GLU A 272 21.04 -26.15 -20.56
C GLU A 272 21.96 -24.95 -20.34
N GLN A 273 23.27 -25.17 -20.15
CA GLN A 273 24.24 -24.08 -19.98
C GLN A 273 24.29 -23.16 -21.20
N ASP A 274 24.30 -23.73 -22.41
CA ASP A 274 24.28 -22.93 -23.64
C ASP A 274 22.98 -22.14 -23.80
N LEU A 275 21.82 -22.79 -23.60
CA LEU A 275 20.52 -22.14 -23.74
C LEU A 275 20.28 -21.09 -22.65
N TYR A 276 20.68 -21.37 -21.41
CA TYR A 276 20.63 -20.41 -20.31
C TYR A 276 21.56 -19.23 -20.56
N SER A 277 22.77 -19.47 -21.08
CA SER A 277 23.66 -18.38 -21.50
C SER A 277 23.02 -17.51 -22.56
N GLN A 278 22.38 -18.11 -23.58
CA GLN A 278 21.66 -17.33 -24.59
C GLN A 278 20.51 -16.51 -24.01
N TRP A 279 19.75 -17.08 -23.07
CA TRP A 279 18.73 -16.32 -22.36
C TRP A 279 19.32 -15.13 -21.60
N ASN A 280 20.39 -15.38 -20.84
CA ASN A 280 21.03 -14.39 -19.98
C ASN A 280 21.68 -13.25 -20.77
N THR A 281 22.30 -13.55 -21.92
CA THR A 281 23.00 -12.54 -22.75
C THR A 281 22.16 -11.99 -23.88
N ASN A 282 20.85 -12.28 -23.92
CA ASN A 282 19.96 -11.89 -25.01
C ASN A 282 20.45 -12.36 -26.41
N GLY A 283 20.86 -13.62 -26.50
CA GLY A 283 21.33 -14.26 -27.74
C GLY A 283 20.24 -14.42 -28.79
N LYS A 284 20.63 -14.92 -29.98
CA LYS A 284 19.72 -15.06 -31.13
C LYS A 284 18.46 -15.88 -30.80
N TYR A 285 18.59 -16.96 -30.03
CA TYR A 285 17.47 -17.78 -29.54
C TYR A 285 17.26 -17.58 -28.03
N GLY A 286 17.55 -16.39 -27.50
CA GLY A 286 17.58 -16.09 -26.08
C GLY A 286 16.25 -15.68 -25.43
N SER A 287 15.11 -15.85 -26.13
CA SER A 287 13.80 -15.70 -25.49
C SER A 287 13.32 -17.04 -24.95
N LEU A 288 12.54 -17.06 -23.87
CA LEU A 288 12.03 -18.31 -23.30
C LEU A 288 11.18 -19.10 -24.30
N TYR A 289 10.41 -18.41 -25.13
CA TYR A 289 9.65 -19.04 -26.21
C TYR A 289 10.56 -19.68 -27.26
N ASP A 290 11.60 -18.98 -27.71
CA ASP A 290 12.54 -19.52 -28.70
C ASP A 290 13.29 -20.74 -28.14
N ILE A 291 13.69 -20.70 -26.87
CA ILE A 291 14.35 -21.82 -26.19
C ILE A 291 13.43 -23.03 -26.11
N SER A 292 12.15 -22.85 -25.77
CA SER A 292 11.17 -23.94 -25.77
C SER A 292 11.05 -24.57 -27.16
N ARG A 293 11.02 -23.75 -28.23
CA ARG A 293 11.01 -24.24 -29.62
C ARG A 293 12.30 -24.93 -30.04
N VAL A 294 13.46 -24.45 -29.57
CA VAL A 294 14.75 -25.11 -29.81
C VAL A 294 14.76 -26.50 -29.15
N LEU A 295 14.28 -26.61 -27.91
CA LEU A 295 14.19 -27.91 -27.22
C LEU A 295 13.19 -28.85 -27.90
N GLU A 296 12.06 -28.34 -28.39
CA GLU A 296 11.10 -29.10 -29.19
C GLU A 296 11.72 -29.62 -30.49
N GLY A 297 12.40 -28.75 -31.25
CA GLY A 297 13.11 -29.15 -32.46
C GLY A 297 14.21 -30.17 -32.18
N LEU A 298 14.89 -30.04 -31.04
CA LEU A 298 15.92 -30.99 -30.61
C LEU A 298 15.31 -32.36 -30.28
N ILE A 299 14.17 -32.43 -29.59
CA ILE A 299 13.45 -33.69 -29.32
C ILE A 299 13.17 -34.42 -30.64
N VAL A 300 12.60 -33.73 -31.62
CA VAL A 300 12.31 -34.32 -32.95
C VAL A 300 13.59 -34.82 -33.62
N ALA A 301 14.67 -34.03 -33.62
CA ALA A 301 15.96 -34.43 -34.20
C ALA A 301 16.56 -35.65 -33.49
N LEU A 302 16.40 -35.78 -32.18
CA LEU A 302 16.86 -36.94 -31.40
C LEU A 302 16.02 -38.19 -31.68
N GLU A 303 14.70 -38.06 -31.86
CA GLU A 303 13.79 -39.17 -32.23
C GLU A 303 14.11 -39.73 -33.62
N GLU A 304 14.32 -38.84 -34.60
CA GLU A 304 14.78 -39.21 -35.95
C GLU A 304 16.12 -39.97 -35.87
N ARG A 305 17.06 -39.46 -35.07
CA ARG A 305 18.39 -40.08 -34.89
C ARG A 305 18.31 -41.42 -34.17
N HIS A 306 17.48 -41.54 -33.13
CA HIS A 306 17.24 -42.80 -32.43
C HIS A 306 16.74 -43.88 -33.42
N THR A 307 15.77 -43.52 -34.25
CA THR A 307 15.23 -44.41 -35.30
C THR A 307 16.30 -44.79 -36.32
N ALA A 308 17.09 -43.82 -36.78
CA ALA A 308 18.19 -44.06 -37.72
C ALA A 308 19.29 -44.96 -37.13
N HIS A 309 19.63 -44.80 -35.85
CA HIS A 309 20.61 -45.64 -35.16
C HIS A 309 20.11 -47.07 -34.98
N ALA A 310 18.84 -47.27 -34.61
CA ALA A 310 18.23 -48.59 -34.55
C ALA A 310 18.29 -49.31 -35.91
N ALA A 311 17.93 -48.62 -36.99
CA ALA A 311 18.05 -49.18 -38.34
C ALA A 311 19.51 -49.49 -38.75
N LYS A 312 20.47 -48.64 -38.35
CA LYS A 312 21.90 -48.88 -38.58
C LYS A 312 22.40 -50.12 -37.83
N VAL A 313 21.92 -50.41 -36.60
CA VAL A 313 22.29 -51.63 -35.85
C VAL A 313 21.95 -52.89 -36.67
N ASP A 314 20.76 -52.94 -37.26
CA ASP A 314 20.32 -54.06 -38.11
C ASP A 314 21.15 -54.16 -39.39
N LYS A 315 21.49 -53.03 -40.00
CA LYS A 315 22.36 -52.98 -41.17
C LYS A 315 23.75 -53.52 -40.86
N LEU A 316 24.38 -53.06 -39.77
CA LEU A 316 25.70 -53.55 -39.35
C LEU A 316 25.66 -55.05 -39.02
N ALA A 317 24.56 -55.57 -38.48
CA ALA A 317 24.41 -57.01 -38.25
C ALA A 317 24.49 -57.82 -39.57
N LYS A 318 23.88 -57.33 -40.65
CA LYS A 318 23.98 -57.94 -41.99
C LYS A 318 25.39 -57.80 -42.58
N GLU A 319 26.01 -56.62 -42.44
CA GLU A 319 27.39 -56.38 -42.91
C GLU A 319 28.42 -57.29 -42.21
N ILE A 320 28.22 -57.57 -40.91
CA ILE A 320 29.02 -58.54 -40.15
C ILE A 320 28.91 -59.93 -40.78
N GLN A 321 27.69 -60.42 -41.05
CA GLN A 321 27.48 -61.74 -41.67
C GLN A 321 28.13 -61.85 -43.05
N VAL A 322 28.03 -60.80 -43.87
CA VAL A 322 28.68 -60.75 -45.19
C VAL A 322 30.20 -60.81 -45.06
N THR A 323 30.78 -60.03 -44.15
CA THR A 323 32.23 -59.99 -43.93
C THR A 323 32.75 -61.32 -43.37
N GLU A 324 32.01 -61.95 -42.45
CA GLU A 324 32.30 -63.30 -41.95
C GLU A 324 32.23 -64.36 -43.06
N GLY A 325 31.31 -64.23 -44.01
CA GLY A 325 31.25 -65.09 -45.20
C GLY A 325 32.49 -64.97 -46.08
N ARG A 326 32.98 -63.75 -46.32
CA ARG A 326 34.24 -63.49 -47.05
C ARG A 326 35.45 -64.07 -46.32
N ILE A 327 35.47 -63.95 -45.00
CA ILE A 327 36.48 -64.54 -44.13
C ILE A 327 36.52 -66.07 -44.29
N LYS A 328 35.36 -66.75 -44.23
CA LYS A 328 35.29 -68.21 -44.45
C LYS A 328 35.78 -68.63 -45.84
N GLN A 329 35.49 -67.85 -46.87
CA GLN A 329 36.02 -68.09 -48.22
C GLN A 329 37.54 -67.98 -48.26
N GLN A 330 38.11 -66.96 -47.59
CA GLN A 330 39.57 -66.82 -47.48
C GLN A 330 40.21 -67.99 -46.72
N ASP A 331 39.56 -68.52 -45.68
CA ASP A 331 40.05 -69.70 -44.96
C ASP A 331 40.09 -70.94 -45.87
N ALA A 332 39.04 -71.13 -46.70
CA ALA A 332 38.99 -72.21 -47.67
C ALA A 332 40.03 -72.08 -48.80
N GLU A 333 40.35 -70.85 -49.23
CA GLU A 333 41.42 -70.58 -50.18
C GLU A 333 42.80 -70.81 -49.58
N TRP A 334 42.99 -70.46 -48.30
CA TRP A 334 44.26 -70.55 -47.58
C TRP A 334 44.77 -72.00 -47.45
N VAL A 335 43.87 -72.92 -47.12
CA VAL A 335 44.17 -74.36 -46.95
C VAL A 335 44.63 -75.00 -48.27
N LYS A 336 44.18 -74.48 -49.42
CA LYS A 336 44.51 -75.01 -50.75
C LYS A 336 45.86 -74.51 -51.30
N ILE A 337 46.57 -73.65 -50.57
CA ILE A 337 47.85 -73.10 -51.03
C ILE A 337 48.97 -74.12 -50.80
N GLY A 338 49.43 -74.76 -51.88
CA GLY A 338 50.61 -75.63 -51.88
C GLY A 338 51.95 -74.90 -52.08
N PRO A 339 53.08 -75.62 -52.04
CA PRO A 339 54.44 -75.04 -52.01
C PRO A 339 54.79 -74.15 -53.22
N LEU A 340 54.28 -74.49 -54.41
CA LEU A 340 54.55 -73.73 -55.65
C LEU A 340 53.84 -72.37 -55.66
N ALA A 341 52.63 -72.30 -55.13
CA ALA A 341 51.87 -71.06 -55.03
C ALA A 341 52.42 -70.13 -53.93
N GLU A 342 53.10 -70.68 -52.93
CA GLU A 342 53.77 -69.93 -51.86
C GLU A 342 54.95 -69.10 -52.38
N MET A 343 55.72 -69.60 -53.35
CA MET A 343 56.84 -68.87 -53.98
C MET A 343 56.40 -67.59 -54.72
N THR A 344 55.11 -67.43 -55.05
CA THR A 344 54.56 -66.22 -55.69
C THR A 344 54.10 -65.14 -54.70
N GLY A 345 54.26 -65.37 -53.40
CA GLY A 345 53.80 -64.45 -52.34
C GLY A 345 52.28 -64.46 -52.12
N LYS A 346 51.57 -65.50 -52.59
CA LYS A 346 50.10 -65.61 -52.49
C LYS A 346 49.61 -65.56 -51.03
N ARG A 347 50.33 -66.20 -50.10
CA ARG A 347 50.03 -66.15 -48.65
C ARG A 347 50.14 -64.73 -48.09
N ASP A 348 51.19 -63.99 -48.43
CA ASP A 348 51.37 -62.62 -47.95
C ASP A 348 50.25 -61.68 -48.43
N ARG A 349 49.84 -61.78 -49.72
CA ARG A 349 48.72 -61.00 -50.27
C ARG A 349 47.38 -61.35 -49.62
N LEU A 350 47.10 -62.65 -49.46
CA LEU A 350 45.87 -63.11 -48.80
C LEU A 350 45.85 -62.72 -47.31
N PHE A 351 47.01 -62.71 -46.64
CA PHE A 351 47.14 -62.25 -45.26
C PHE A 351 46.84 -60.74 -45.15
N ASP A 352 47.38 -59.92 -46.05
CA ASP A 352 47.08 -58.48 -46.09
C ASP A 352 45.58 -58.21 -46.37
N ALA A 353 45.00 -58.93 -47.33
CA ALA A 353 43.58 -58.83 -47.64
C ALA A 353 42.69 -59.32 -46.48
N ARG A 354 43.06 -60.43 -45.81
CA ARG A 354 42.38 -60.92 -44.60
C ARG A 354 42.46 -59.89 -43.48
N SER A 355 43.63 -59.30 -43.28
CA SER A 355 43.82 -58.28 -42.25
C SER A 355 42.87 -57.10 -42.45
N LEU A 356 42.74 -56.57 -43.67
CA LEU A 356 41.78 -55.50 -43.96
C LEU A 356 40.33 -55.93 -43.68
N ASN A 357 39.93 -57.14 -44.07
CA ASN A 357 38.59 -57.66 -43.76
C ASN A 357 38.37 -57.83 -42.25
N MET A 358 39.40 -58.22 -41.50
CA MET A 358 39.35 -58.31 -40.04
C MET A 358 39.22 -56.93 -39.40
N GLN A 359 39.97 -55.93 -39.88
CA GLN A 359 39.80 -54.53 -39.44
C GLN A 359 38.34 -54.11 -39.59
N ASN A 360 37.80 -54.29 -40.80
CA ASN A 360 36.43 -53.94 -41.12
C ASN A 360 35.45 -54.70 -40.22
N LEU A 361 35.64 -56.01 -40.03
CA LEU A 361 34.79 -56.82 -39.18
C LEU A 361 34.74 -56.29 -37.74
N TYR A 362 35.89 -56.05 -37.11
CA TYR A 362 35.93 -55.65 -35.70
C TYR A 362 35.59 -54.18 -35.48
N VAL A 363 35.88 -53.29 -36.44
CA VAL A 363 35.34 -51.93 -36.44
C VAL A 363 33.81 -51.99 -36.49
N THR A 364 33.24 -52.76 -37.42
CA THR A 364 31.78 -52.92 -37.56
C THR A 364 31.14 -53.57 -36.33
N ARG A 365 31.76 -54.60 -35.75
CA ARG A 365 31.30 -55.20 -34.47
C ARG A 365 31.32 -54.19 -33.33
N THR A 366 32.40 -53.41 -33.20
CA THR A 366 32.52 -52.38 -32.16
C THR A 366 31.49 -51.27 -32.36
N ARG A 367 31.30 -50.79 -33.59
CA ARG A 367 30.28 -49.80 -33.95
C ARG A 367 28.86 -50.30 -33.68
N LYS A 368 28.60 -51.59 -33.88
CA LYS A 368 27.30 -52.19 -33.56
C LYS A 368 26.99 -52.11 -32.06
N GLU A 369 27.97 -52.42 -31.19
CA GLU A 369 27.80 -52.23 -29.74
C GLU A 369 27.68 -50.74 -29.36
N ALA A 370 28.45 -49.87 -30.02
CA ALA A 370 28.35 -48.42 -29.83
C ALA A 370 26.96 -47.87 -30.16
N LEU A 371 26.38 -48.29 -31.29
CA LEU A 371 25.03 -47.87 -31.68
C LEU A 371 23.95 -48.43 -30.76
N ARG A 372 24.13 -49.62 -30.17
CA ARG A 372 23.23 -50.14 -29.13
C ARG A 372 23.27 -49.32 -27.86
N PHE A 373 24.46 -48.90 -27.43
CA PHE A 373 24.57 -47.93 -26.34
C PHE A 373 23.86 -46.63 -26.71
N SER A 374 24.12 -46.14 -27.92
CA SER A 374 23.57 -44.88 -28.42
C SER A 374 22.05 -44.84 -28.45
N THR A 375 21.37 -45.92 -28.88
CA THR A 375 19.90 -45.97 -28.89
C THR A 375 19.32 -45.88 -27.47
N VAL A 376 19.93 -46.54 -26.48
CA VAL A 376 19.48 -46.44 -25.09
C VAL A 376 19.76 -45.03 -24.52
N LEU A 377 20.92 -44.46 -24.80
CA LEU A 377 21.27 -43.09 -24.39
C LEU A 377 20.30 -42.05 -24.98
N LEU A 378 20.02 -42.14 -26.28
CA LEU A 378 19.11 -41.22 -26.98
C LEU A 378 17.69 -41.26 -26.39
N LYS A 379 17.20 -42.45 -26.02
CA LYS A 379 15.90 -42.59 -25.37
C LYS A 379 15.84 -41.82 -24.05
N ASP A 380 16.86 -41.98 -23.20
CA ASP A 380 16.93 -41.27 -21.92
C ASP A 380 17.11 -39.75 -22.12
N LEU A 381 17.89 -39.34 -23.13
CA LEU A 381 18.06 -37.92 -23.49
C LEU A 381 16.75 -37.27 -23.93
N ILE A 382 15.97 -37.93 -24.81
CA ILE A 382 14.66 -37.41 -25.26
C ILE A 382 13.77 -37.11 -24.06
N GLN A 383 13.66 -38.04 -23.12
CA GLN A 383 12.84 -37.87 -21.91
C GLN A 383 13.33 -36.69 -21.06
N GLN A 384 14.63 -36.55 -20.88
CA GLN A 384 15.17 -35.48 -20.04
C GLN A 384 15.15 -34.11 -20.70
N VAL A 385 15.33 -34.03 -22.03
CA VAL A 385 15.13 -32.79 -22.80
C VAL A 385 13.67 -32.35 -22.73
N GLN A 386 12.71 -33.29 -22.72
CA GLN A 386 11.29 -32.98 -22.44
C GLN A 386 11.09 -32.38 -21.04
N VAL A 387 11.75 -32.90 -20.00
CA VAL A 387 11.68 -32.34 -18.64
C VAL A 387 12.28 -30.92 -18.58
N LEU A 388 13.41 -30.70 -19.27
CA LEU A 388 14.03 -29.39 -19.39
C LEU A 388 13.09 -28.39 -20.11
N ARG A 389 12.48 -28.80 -21.24
CA ARG A 389 11.47 -27.99 -21.95
C ARG A 389 10.31 -27.62 -21.03
N GLY A 390 9.79 -28.57 -20.26
CA GLY A 390 8.73 -28.29 -19.28
C GLY A 390 9.15 -27.27 -18.21
N SER A 391 10.44 -27.18 -17.87
CA SER A 391 10.95 -26.16 -16.94
C SER A 391 11.00 -24.77 -17.61
N VAL A 392 11.41 -24.71 -18.87
CA VAL A 392 11.39 -23.47 -19.68
C VAL A 392 9.96 -22.99 -19.89
N ASP A 393 9.01 -23.87 -20.21
CA ASP A 393 7.60 -23.54 -20.42
C ASP A 393 6.95 -22.96 -19.15
N ARG A 394 7.27 -23.52 -17.97
CA ARG A 394 6.81 -22.95 -16.70
C ARG A 394 7.39 -21.57 -16.44
N ALA A 395 8.69 -21.36 -16.71
CA ALA A 395 9.30 -20.04 -16.61
C ALA A 395 8.65 -19.04 -17.58
N LEU A 396 8.38 -19.45 -18.83
CA LEU A 396 7.69 -18.61 -19.81
C LEU A 396 6.28 -18.22 -19.34
N SER A 397 5.51 -19.17 -18.81
CA SER A 397 4.16 -18.91 -18.28
C SER A 397 4.19 -17.88 -17.13
N LEU A 398 5.17 -17.98 -16.24
CA LEU A 398 5.37 -17.06 -15.12
C LEU A 398 5.69 -15.63 -15.59
N ILE A 399 6.59 -15.49 -16.57
CA ILE A 399 6.93 -14.20 -17.18
C ILE A 399 5.73 -13.60 -17.91
N ASN A 400 4.93 -14.41 -18.61
CA ASN A 400 3.71 -13.94 -19.27
C ASN A 400 2.63 -13.50 -18.27
N SER A 401 2.49 -14.19 -17.13
CA SER A 401 1.63 -13.75 -16.02
C SER A 401 2.06 -12.38 -15.50
N ALA A 402 3.37 -12.19 -15.28
CA ALA A 402 3.94 -10.92 -14.87
C ALA A 402 3.69 -9.82 -15.92
N ALA A 403 3.89 -10.10 -17.21
CA ALA A 403 3.62 -9.16 -18.30
C ALA A 403 2.16 -8.68 -18.30
N LYS A 404 1.20 -9.60 -18.07
CA LYS A 404 -0.22 -9.28 -17.96
C LYS A 404 -0.51 -8.42 -16.73
N HIS A 405 0.03 -8.79 -15.57
CA HIS A 405 -0.11 -8.01 -14.34
C HIS A 405 0.40 -6.57 -14.52
N PHE A 406 1.58 -6.39 -15.12
CA PHE A 406 2.12 -5.05 -15.36
C PHE A 406 1.31 -4.24 -16.37
N LEU A 407 0.68 -4.89 -17.36
CA LEU A 407 -0.27 -4.22 -18.24
C LEU A 407 -1.48 -3.71 -17.45
N GLU A 408 -2.09 -4.56 -16.61
CA GLU A 408 -3.24 -4.18 -15.78
C GLU A 408 -2.90 -3.05 -14.80
N GLN A 409 -1.72 -3.08 -14.18
CA GLN A 409 -1.24 -2.04 -13.26
C GLN A 409 -0.88 -0.73 -13.98
N LYS A 410 -0.33 -0.80 -15.19
CA LYS A 410 -0.10 0.38 -16.05
C LYS A 410 -1.44 0.99 -16.45
N GLU A 411 -2.36 0.18 -16.95
CA GLU A 411 -3.66 0.63 -17.43
C GLU A 411 -4.56 1.17 -16.32
N SER A 412 -4.35 0.78 -15.06
CA SER A 412 -5.13 1.27 -13.90
C SER A 412 -4.77 2.70 -13.45
N ARG A 413 -3.61 3.23 -13.86
CA ARG A 413 -3.03 4.51 -13.40
C ARG A 413 -3.12 5.61 -14.46
N CYS A 414 -3.00 6.86 -14.04
CA CYS A 414 -3.05 8.05 -14.90
C CYS A 414 -4.31 8.09 -15.78
N LYS A 415 -5.46 7.73 -15.18
CA LYS A 415 -6.79 7.68 -15.84
C LYS A 415 -7.54 8.99 -15.80
N ASP A 416 -7.01 10.01 -15.15
CA ASP A 416 -7.71 11.27 -14.93
C ASP A 416 -8.18 11.87 -16.27
N GLU A 417 -9.38 12.44 -16.25
CA GLU A 417 -9.91 13.22 -17.37
C GLU A 417 -9.17 14.55 -17.47
N LYS A 418 -9.33 15.25 -18.60
CA LYS A 418 -8.58 16.49 -18.87
C LYS A 418 -8.98 17.66 -17.93
N GLU A 419 -10.15 17.57 -17.29
CA GLU A 419 -10.65 18.61 -16.38
C GLU A 419 -10.33 18.30 -14.91
N LEU A 420 -10.02 19.36 -14.14
CA LEU A 420 -9.70 19.26 -12.72
C LEU A 420 -10.95 18.92 -11.89
N ASP A 421 -11.02 17.70 -11.36
CA ASP A 421 -12.10 17.35 -10.43
C ASP A 421 -11.79 17.84 -9.01
N LEU A 422 -12.26 19.05 -8.70
CA LEU A 422 -12.15 19.62 -7.37
C LEU A 422 -12.96 18.82 -6.32
N ASN A 423 -13.83 17.88 -6.70
CA ASN A 423 -14.57 17.03 -5.75
C ASN A 423 -13.74 15.84 -5.25
N GLN A 424 -12.56 15.56 -5.81
CA GLN A 424 -11.67 14.56 -5.23
C GLN A 424 -10.92 15.13 -4.04
N GLN A 425 -10.67 14.32 -3.01
CA GLN A 425 -9.89 14.73 -1.84
C GLN A 425 -8.47 15.18 -2.22
N LEU A 426 -7.89 14.50 -3.20
CA LEU A 426 -6.65 14.84 -3.87
C LEU A 426 -6.97 15.42 -5.26
N VAL A 427 -6.67 16.70 -5.46
CA VAL A 427 -6.78 17.36 -6.78
C VAL A 427 -5.46 17.16 -7.51
N ARG A 428 -5.47 16.40 -8.61
CA ARG A 428 -4.25 16.09 -9.37
C ARG A 428 -4.00 17.13 -10.48
N PHE A 429 -2.84 17.75 -10.48
CA PHE A 429 -2.42 18.77 -11.46
C PHE A 429 -1.37 18.21 -12.42
N PHE A 430 -1.79 17.45 -13.43
CA PHE A 430 -0.89 16.95 -14.47
C PHE A 430 -1.64 16.70 -15.78
N ASP A 431 -0.89 16.48 -16.86
CA ASP A 431 -1.44 16.08 -18.17
C ASP A 431 -1.20 14.58 -18.39
N PRO A 432 -2.26 13.73 -18.29
CA PRO A 432 -2.14 12.30 -18.53
C PRO A 432 -1.77 11.96 -19.97
N GLN A 433 -2.08 12.81 -20.96
CA GLN A 433 -1.68 12.59 -22.35
C GLN A 433 -0.17 12.77 -22.52
N HIS A 434 0.39 13.84 -21.96
CA HIS A 434 1.85 14.06 -21.92
C HIS A 434 2.59 12.88 -21.29
N VAL A 435 2.11 12.37 -20.15
CA VAL A 435 2.70 11.18 -19.49
C VAL A 435 2.70 9.96 -20.43
N ARG A 436 1.59 9.70 -21.12
CA ARG A 436 1.47 8.60 -22.08
C ARG A 436 2.39 8.76 -23.28
N GLU A 437 2.54 9.98 -23.79
CA GLU A 437 3.43 10.29 -24.92
C GLU A 437 4.90 10.06 -24.56
N VAL A 438 5.35 10.59 -23.41
CA VAL A 438 6.71 10.36 -22.90
C VAL A 438 6.95 8.86 -22.64
N CYS A 439 5.99 8.16 -22.04
CA CYS A 439 6.07 6.71 -21.85
C CYS A 439 6.29 5.99 -23.18
N ARG A 440 5.51 6.32 -24.21
CA ARG A 440 5.63 5.70 -25.54
C ARG A 440 6.99 5.98 -26.19
N GLN A 441 7.51 7.20 -26.05
CA GLN A 441 8.87 7.53 -26.50
C GLN A 441 9.91 6.65 -25.79
N MET A 442 9.83 6.50 -24.47
CA MET A 442 10.75 5.65 -23.70
C MET A 442 10.61 4.16 -24.05
N GLU A 443 9.39 3.66 -24.29
CA GLU A 443 9.13 2.27 -24.72
C GLU A 443 9.68 1.97 -26.13
N SER A 444 9.81 2.99 -26.98
CA SER A 444 10.35 2.87 -28.33
C SER A 444 11.88 3.04 -28.43
N ASP A 445 12.57 3.37 -27.34
CA ASP A 445 14.03 3.46 -27.30
C ASP A 445 14.65 2.06 -27.09
N LYS A 446 15.06 1.44 -28.21
CA LYS A 446 15.54 0.05 -28.23
C LYS A 446 16.71 -0.22 -27.29
N ASP A 447 17.68 0.69 -27.25
CA ASP A 447 18.89 0.50 -26.46
C ASP A 447 18.58 0.63 -24.97
N THR A 448 17.71 1.57 -24.61
CA THR A 448 17.21 1.71 -23.24
C THR A 448 16.43 0.46 -22.81
N GLN A 449 15.52 -0.04 -23.65
CA GLN A 449 14.74 -1.25 -23.34
C GLN A 449 15.62 -2.51 -23.26
N LYS A 450 16.69 -2.61 -24.06
CA LYS A 450 17.69 -3.67 -23.94
C LYS A 450 18.50 -3.57 -22.65
N ALA A 451 18.99 -2.37 -22.32
CA ALA A 451 19.80 -2.15 -21.13
C ALA A 451 19.01 -2.46 -19.84
N GLN A 452 17.77 -1.98 -19.74
CA GLN A 452 16.92 -2.21 -18.56
C GLN A 452 16.56 -3.69 -18.40
N THR A 453 16.27 -4.40 -19.50
CA THR A 453 16.03 -5.86 -19.43
C THR A 453 17.32 -6.63 -19.06
N ALA A 454 18.50 -6.16 -19.47
CA ALA A 454 19.76 -6.79 -19.07
C ALA A 454 20.01 -6.64 -17.56
N ARG A 455 19.71 -5.47 -16.97
CA ARG A 455 19.73 -5.27 -15.50
C ARG A 455 18.76 -6.23 -14.81
N LEU A 456 17.55 -6.39 -15.36
CA LEU A 456 16.57 -7.34 -14.83
C LEU A 456 17.09 -8.79 -14.88
N ARG A 457 17.68 -9.23 -16.00
CA ARG A 457 18.28 -10.57 -16.08
C ARG A 457 19.32 -10.78 -14.99
N ALA A 458 20.21 -9.81 -14.80
CA ALA A 458 21.22 -9.87 -13.74
C ALA A 458 20.60 -9.99 -12.33
N ALA A 459 19.53 -9.23 -12.05
CA ALA A 459 18.80 -9.31 -10.78
C ALA A 459 18.16 -10.70 -10.57
N LEU A 460 17.48 -11.24 -11.58
CA LEU A 460 16.88 -12.57 -11.53
C LEU A 460 17.95 -13.67 -11.37
N THR A 461 19.08 -13.56 -12.08
CA THR A 461 20.20 -14.48 -11.97
C THR A 461 20.84 -14.44 -10.58
N ALA A 462 21.00 -13.25 -9.99
CA ALA A 462 21.52 -13.10 -8.63
C ALA A 462 20.63 -13.82 -7.60
N LEU A 463 19.30 -13.71 -7.74
CA LEU A 463 18.34 -14.39 -6.85
C LEU A 463 18.42 -15.93 -6.94
N MET A 464 18.87 -16.49 -8.06
CA MET A 464 19.03 -17.95 -8.23
C MET A 464 20.34 -18.51 -7.63
N GLY A 465 21.30 -17.65 -7.27
CA GLY A 465 22.57 -18.02 -6.64
C GLY A 465 23.51 -18.84 -7.55
N GLN A 466 24.32 -19.71 -6.94
CA GLN A 466 25.31 -20.51 -7.68
C GLN A 466 24.63 -21.51 -8.63
N ASN A 467 25.16 -21.65 -9.84
CA ASN A 467 24.63 -22.53 -10.89
C ASN A 467 23.15 -22.25 -11.21
N PRO A 468 22.84 -21.09 -11.83
CA PRO A 468 21.49 -20.77 -12.24
C PRO A 468 21.00 -21.72 -13.35
N SER A 469 19.70 -22.00 -13.37
CA SER A 469 19.06 -22.93 -14.30
C SER A 469 17.60 -22.57 -14.51
N PHE A 470 16.95 -23.09 -15.56
CA PHE A 470 15.53 -22.77 -15.81
C PHE A 470 14.61 -23.35 -14.74
N ALA A 471 14.97 -24.51 -14.18
CA ALA A 471 14.22 -25.10 -13.07
C ALA A 471 14.21 -24.17 -11.84
N LYS A 472 15.34 -23.54 -11.51
CA LYS A 472 15.47 -22.65 -10.34
C LYS A 472 14.59 -21.41 -10.42
N VAL A 473 14.31 -20.89 -11.61
CA VAL A 473 13.38 -19.76 -11.79
C VAL A 473 12.04 -20.04 -11.12
N THR A 474 11.55 -21.28 -11.21
CA THR A 474 10.22 -21.67 -10.70
C THR A 474 10.24 -22.40 -9.36
N GLN A 475 11.39 -22.94 -8.96
CA GLN A 475 11.53 -23.72 -7.72
C GLN A 475 12.07 -22.90 -6.54
N VAL A 476 12.86 -21.87 -6.82
CA VAL A 476 13.52 -21.04 -5.78
C VAL A 476 12.76 -19.74 -5.55
N LEU A 477 12.14 -19.19 -6.60
CA LEU A 477 11.49 -17.89 -6.55
C LEU A 477 9.97 -18.03 -6.60
N THR A 478 9.30 -17.31 -5.72
CA THR A 478 7.84 -17.10 -5.80
C THR A 478 7.51 -16.07 -6.88
N GLU A 479 6.27 -16.12 -7.39
CA GLU A 479 5.79 -15.11 -8.36
C GLU A 479 5.89 -13.69 -7.78
N ALA A 480 5.63 -13.51 -6.47
CA ALA A 480 5.77 -12.23 -5.79
C ALA A 480 7.21 -11.71 -5.82
N GLN A 481 8.20 -12.55 -5.50
CA GLN A 481 9.63 -12.17 -5.53
C GLN A 481 10.10 -11.79 -6.93
N ILE A 482 9.61 -12.48 -7.96
CA ILE A 482 9.93 -12.13 -9.36
C ILE A 482 9.33 -10.77 -9.72
N ARG A 483 8.07 -10.51 -9.35
CA ARG A 483 7.44 -9.21 -9.60
C ARG A 483 8.15 -8.08 -8.85
N GLU A 484 8.50 -8.28 -7.59
CA GLU A 484 9.23 -7.29 -6.79
C GLU A 484 10.62 -6.99 -7.38
N ALA A 485 11.36 -8.01 -7.81
CA ALA A 485 12.64 -7.84 -8.49
C ALA A 485 12.49 -7.10 -9.83
N MET A 486 11.42 -7.39 -10.58
CA MET A 486 11.07 -6.68 -11.81
C MET A 486 10.76 -5.21 -11.57
N GLU A 487 9.91 -4.90 -10.58
CA GLU A 487 9.56 -3.52 -10.22
C GLU A 487 10.78 -2.73 -9.76
N ALA A 488 11.60 -3.30 -8.86
CA ALA A 488 12.79 -2.64 -8.36
C ALA A 488 13.80 -2.29 -9.48
N ALA A 489 14.12 -3.25 -10.34
CA ALA A 489 15.06 -3.04 -11.45
C ALA A 489 14.52 -2.06 -12.50
N CYS A 490 13.20 -2.08 -12.76
CA CYS A 490 12.58 -1.17 -13.72
C CYS A 490 12.43 0.24 -13.16
N LYS A 491 12.17 0.41 -11.86
CA LYS A 491 12.04 1.73 -11.21
C LYS A 491 13.33 2.53 -11.35
N GLU A 492 14.48 1.92 -11.04
CA GLU A 492 15.79 2.56 -11.23
C GLU A 492 16.06 2.90 -12.71
N SER A 493 15.68 2.01 -13.62
CA SER A 493 15.86 2.24 -15.07
C SER A 493 14.96 3.34 -15.63
N VAL A 494 13.79 3.56 -15.03
CA VAL A 494 12.89 4.66 -15.37
C VAL A 494 13.47 6.00 -14.96
N GLU A 495 14.09 6.10 -13.77
CA GLU A 495 14.80 7.31 -13.35
C GLU A 495 15.92 7.68 -14.31
N ASP A 496 16.79 6.72 -14.63
CA ASP A 496 17.92 6.93 -15.55
C ASP A 496 17.44 7.35 -16.94
N SER A 497 16.41 6.68 -17.45
CA SER A 497 15.85 6.94 -18.77
C SER A 497 15.16 8.31 -18.84
N HIS A 498 14.43 8.68 -17.79
CA HIS A 498 13.82 9.99 -17.67
C HIS A 498 14.87 11.10 -17.60
N ALA A 499 15.88 10.97 -16.73
CA ALA A 499 16.97 11.93 -16.60
C ALA A 499 17.70 12.14 -17.93
N LYS A 500 17.96 11.05 -18.66
CA LYS A 500 18.53 11.10 -20.01
C LYS A 500 17.61 11.82 -21.01
N ALA A 501 16.32 11.50 -21.01
CA ALA A 501 15.35 12.12 -21.91
C ALA A 501 15.22 13.64 -21.68
N VAL A 502 15.29 14.08 -20.41
CA VAL A 502 15.32 15.51 -20.05
C VAL A 502 16.62 16.15 -20.51
N ALA A 503 17.79 15.53 -20.26
CA ALA A 503 19.09 16.07 -20.65
C ALA A 503 19.25 16.23 -22.17
N GLU A 504 18.64 15.33 -22.95
CA GLU A 504 18.65 15.36 -24.41
C GLU A 504 17.51 16.21 -25.01
N MET A 505 16.73 16.92 -24.18
CA MET A 505 15.57 17.72 -24.59
C MET A 505 14.53 16.94 -25.41
N ARG A 506 14.45 15.61 -25.21
CA ARG A 506 13.42 14.76 -25.85
C ARG A 506 12.04 14.96 -25.23
N THR A 507 12.00 15.39 -23.97
CA THR A 507 10.77 15.77 -23.25
C THR A 507 10.71 17.29 -23.07
N GLN A 508 9.64 17.92 -23.55
CA GLN A 508 9.46 19.38 -23.43
C GLN A 508 9.24 19.83 -21.97
N GLU A 509 8.73 18.94 -21.13
CA GLU A 509 8.44 19.20 -19.73
C GLU A 509 8.78 17.94 -18.90
N PRO A 510 9.58 18.06 -17.83
CA PRO A 510 9.97 16.92 -17.01
C PRO A 510 8.76 16.32 -16.30
N LEU A 511 8.77 14.99 -16.16
CA LEU A 511 7.78 14.24 -15.36
C LEU A 511 8.14 14.04 -13.89
N PHE A 512 9.40 14.24 -13.49
CA PHE A 512 9.88 14.01 -12.13
C PHE A 512 10.58 15.27 -11.62
N GLY A 513 10.60 15.46 -10.30
CA GLY A 513 11.15 16.67 -9.68
C GLY A 513 10.33 17.92 -9.98
N VAL A 514 9.03 17.74 -10.26
CA VAL A 514 8.14 18.83 -10.66
C VAL A 514 7.60 19.54 -9.42
N ASN A 515 7.75 20.86 -9.37
CA ASN A 515 7.06 21.65 -8.37
C ASN A 515 5.60 21.87 -8.79
N VAL A 516 4.65 21.54 -7.91
CA VAL A 516 3.23 21.71 -8.23
C VAL A 516 2.86 23.19 -8.43
N LEU A 517 3.62 24.13 -7.85
CA LEU A 517 3.43 25.56 -8.10
C LEU A 517 3.65 25.93 -9.56
N ASP A 518 4.65 25.34 -10.23
CA ASP A 518 4.94 25.62 -11.64
C ASP A 518 3.77 25.16 -12.53
N LYS A 519 3.10 24.06 -12.15
CA LYS A 519 1.91 23.58 -12.85
C LYS A 519 0.71 24.50 -12.66
N ILE A 520 0.49 24.98 -11.44
CA ILE A 520 -0.59 25.92 -11.13
C ILE A 520 -0.32 27.27 -11.81
N GLU A 521 0.92 27.74 -11.82
CA GLU A 521 1.33 28.97 -12.50
C GLU A 521 1.16 28.84 -14.02
N LYS A 522 1.56 27.72 -14.62
CA LYS A 522 1.33 27.48 -16.06
C LYS A 522 -0.16 27.47 -16.42
N HIS A 523 -1.01 26.95 -15.53
CA HIS A 523 -2.45 26.83 -15.78
C HIS A 523 -3.22 28.15 -15.55
N PHE A 524 -2.89 28.91 -14.49
CA PHE A 524 -3.63 30.11 -14.09
C PHE A 524 -2.83 31.42 -14.13
N GLY A 525 -1.53 31.40 -14.40
CA GLY A 525 -0.62 32.54 -14.24
C GLY A 525 -1.01 33.76 -15.07
N SER A 526 -1.67 33.55 -16.21
CA SER A 526 -2.20 34.62 -17.07
C SER A 526 -3.62 35.09 -16.71
N ASP A 527 -4.34 34.41 -15.82
CA ASP A 527 -5.71 34.71 -15.42
C ASP A 527 -5.85 34.75 -13.88
N GLU A 528 -5.70 35.94 -13.31
CA GLU A 528 -5.79 36.12 -11.87
C GLU A 528 -7.19 35.86 -11.30
N ALA A 529 -8.24 36.10 -12.09
CA ALA A 529 -9.61 35.88 -11.63
C ALA A 529 -9.88 34.38 -11.50
N ALA A 530 -9.42 33.58 -12.47
CA ALA A 530 -9.47 32.12 -12.40
C ALA A 530 -8.65 31.56 -11.24
N LEU A 531 -7.44 32.09 -10.99
CA LEU A 531 -6.63 31.69 -9.82
C LEU A 531 -7.37 31.94 -8.51
N ARG A 532 -7.96 33.14 -8.35
CA ARG A 532 -8.73 33.51 -7.16
C ARG A 532 -9.92 32.60 -6.94
N GLN A 533 -10.66 32.30 -8.01
CA GLN A 533 -11.80 31.39 -7.97
C GLN A 533 -11.36 29.96 -7.57
N PHE A 534 -10.27 29.47 -8.15
CA PHE A 534 -9.69 28.18 -7.79
C PHE A 534 -9.33 28.11 -6.30
N VAL A 535 -8.57 29.09 -5.78
CA VAL A 535 -8.18 29.14 -4.37
C VAL A 535 -9.41 29.20 -3.47
N HIS A 536 -10.42 30.01 -3.82
CA HIS A 536 -11.69 30.07 -3.09
C HIS A 536 -12.39 28.70 -3.03
N ASP A 537 -12.50 28.01 -4.16
CA ASP A 537 -13.24 26.75 -4.25
C ASP A 537 -12.53 25.60 -3.52
N VAL A 538 -11.20 25.51 -3.64
CA VAL A 538 -10.43 24.49 -2.93
C VAL A 538 -10.47 24.75 -1.42
N THR A 539 -10.37 26.01 -0.99
CA THR A 539 -10.50 26.39 0.43
C THR A 539 -11.90 26.10 0.98
N GLY A 540 -12.94 26.36 0.18
CA GLY A 540 -14.32 26.01 0.52
C GLY A 540 -14.52 24.51 0.70
N LYS A 541 -13.90 23.68 -0.15
CA LYS A 541 -13.93 22.22 -0.03
C LYS A 541 -13.06 21.68 1.11
N ALA A 542 -11.99 22.38 1.47
CA ALA A 542 -11.18 22.11 2.66
C ALA A 542 -11.90 22.51 3.97
N SER A 543 -13.11 23.08 3.89
CA SER A 543 -13.84 23.53 5.07
C SER A 543 -14.19 22.39 6.02
N VAL A 544 -14.33 22.70 7.32
CA VAL A 544 -14.62 21.71 8.36
C VAL A 544 -15.87 20.87 8.09
N PHE A 545 -15.76 19.57 8.35
CA PHE A 545 -16.82 18.57 8.19
C PHE A 545 -17.80 18.56 9.36
N LEU A 546 -18.23 19.74 9.80
CA LEU A 546 -19.24 19.90 10.85
C LEU A 546 -19.88 21.28 10.74
N ALA A 547 -21.20 21.32 10.65
CA ALA A 547 -21.94 22.58 10.55
C ALA A 547 -22.26 23.18 11.93
N PRO A 548 -22.03 24.49 12.15
CA PRO A 548 -22.42 25.15 13.38
C PRO A 548 -23.94 25.41 13.45
N ASP A 549 -24.49 25.33 14.66
CA ASP A 549 -25.82 25.86 14.99
C ASP A 549 -25.68 27.34 15.36
N GLN A 550 -25.98 28.22 14.41
CA GLN A 550 -25.80 29.66 14.59
C GLN A 550 -26.65 30.23 15.74
N ALA A 551 -27.86 29.72 15.95
CA ALA A 551 -28.74 30.19 17.01
C ALA A 551 -28.20 29.87 18.41
N GLU A 552 -27.51 28.73 18.58
CA GLU A 552 -26.86 28.39 19.85
C GLU A 552 -25.52 29.09 20.07
N ARG A 553 -24.84 29.51 18.98
CA ARG A 553 -23.62 30.31 19.04
C ARG A 553 -23.88 31.74 19.49
N GLU A 554 -25.00 32.32 19.06
CA GLU A 554 -25.37 33.71 19.34
C GLU A 554 -26.00 33.91 20.72
N LYS A 555 -26.24 32.84 21.49
CA LYS A 555 -26.81 32.93 22.84
C LYS A 555 -25.84 33.59 23.82
N ASP A 556 -26.33 34.64 24.48
CA ASP A 556 -25.61 35.38 25.52
C ASP A 556 -26.19 35.06 26.91
N VAL A 557 -25.37 34.49 27.79
CA VAL A 557 -25.72 34.15 29.17
C VAL A 557 -24.55 34.55 30.08
N PRO A 558 -24.78 35.17 31.25
CA PRO A 558 -23.71 35.53 32.18
C PRO A 558 -22.80 34.33 32.53
N GLY A 559 -21.48 34.53 32.42
CA GLY A 559 -20.47 33.49 32.71
C GLY A 559 -20.14 32.53 31.56
N LEU A 560 -20.55 32.83 30.31
CA LEU A 560 -20.28 32.01 29.12
C LEU A 560 -18.95 32.35 28.41
N ASN A 561 -18.38 33.52 28.65
CA ASN A 561 -17.23 34.04 27.90
C ASN A 561 -15.91 33.49 28.43
N MET A 562 -15.08 32.98 27.52
CA MET A 562 -13.77 32.38 27.83
C MET A 562 -12.61 33.35 27.60
N ILE A 563 -12.85 34.39 26.79
CA ILE A 563 -11.93 35.47 26.46
C ILE A 563 -12.57 36.74 27.04
N PRO A 564 -11.85 37.53 27.86
CA PRO A 564 -12.29 38.87 28.21
C PRO A 564 -12.62 39.63 26.91
N ASP A 565 -13.84 40.15 26.79
CA ASP A 565 -14.32 40.92 25.63
C ASP A 565 -14.56 40.15 24.31
N SER A 566 -14.50 38.81 24.27
CA SER A 566 -14.94 38.02 23.09
C SER A 566 -15.96 36.93 23.43
N LYS A 567 -17.05 36.92 22.64
CA LYS A 567 -18.17 35.97 22.72
C LYS A 567 -17.94 34.70 21.88
N GLU A 568 -16.77 34.55 21.26
CA GLU A 568 -16.55 33.46 20.30
C GLU A 568 -16.51 32.08 20.96
N THR A 569 -17.37 31.19 20.47
CA THR A 569 -17.44 29.79 20.88
C THR A 569 -17.09 28.82 19.76
N TRP A 570 -16.49 29.30 18.69
CA TRP A 570 -16.08 28.50 17.54
C TRP A 570 -14.90 29.21 16.87
N ILE A 571 -13.72 28.62 16.99
CA ILE A 571 -12.48 29.25 16.53
C ILE A 571 -12.00 28.53 15.29
N ASP A 572 -12.13 29.21 14.16
CA ASP A 572 -11.62 28.77 12.86
C ASP A 572 -10.15 29.13 12.70
N ALA A 573 -9.38 28.15 12.25
CA ALA A 573 -7.97 28.27 11.95
C ALA A 573 -7.63 27.52 10.66
N PHE A 574 -6.79 28.13 9.84
CA PHE A 574 -6.28 27.52 8.61
C PHE A 574 -4.77 27.36 8.67
N VAL A 575 -4.30 26.21 8.21
CA VAL A 575 -2.90 25.92 7.94
C VAL A 575 -2.78 25.51 6.47
N VAL A 576 -2.12 26.33 5.66
CA VAL A 576 -1.80 26.06 4.27
C VAL A 576 -0.31 25.77 4.16
N ILE A 577 0.02 24.63 3.58
CA ILE A 577 1.40 24.16 3.43
C ILE A 577 1.70 24.16 1.94
N LEU A 578 2.62 25.01 1.54
CA LEU A 578 3.07 25.16 0.16
C LEU A 578 4.46 24.53 -0.02
N PRO A 579 4.81 24.05 -1.22
CA PRO A 579 6.18 23.71 -1.52
C PRO A 579 7.02 25.00 -1.59
N LYS A 580 8.30 24.89 -1.23
CA LYS A 580 9.24 26.00 -1.34
C LYS A 580 9.52 26.28 -2.82
N SER A 581 9.56 27.56 -3.18
CA SER A 581 9.92 28.04 -4.52
C SER A 581 10.57 29.42 -4.42
N THR A 582 11.41 29.78 -5.38
CA THR A 582 12.08 31.09 -5.47
C THR A 582 11.32 32.08 -6.35
N GLY A 583 10.23 31.65 -7.01
CA GLY A 583 9.44 32.50 -7.92
C GLY A 583 8.49 33.46 -7.22
N SER A 584 8.15 34.57 -7.88
CA SER A 584 7.15 35.55 -7.39
C SER A 584 5.75 34.97 -7.25
N PHE A 585 5.44 33.88 -7.97
CA PHE A 585 4.16 33.20 -7.90
C PHE A 585 3.86 32.64 -6.50
N LEU A 586 4.86 32.17 -5.75
CA LEU A 586 4.67 31.69 -4.38
C LEU A 586 4.07 32.78 -3.49
N GLN A 587 4.57 34.01 -3.58
CA GLN A 587 4.06 35.14 -2.81
C GLN A 587 2.61 35.46 -3.18
N LYS A 588 2.34 35.55 -4.50
CA LYS A 588 0.98 35.78 -5.02
C LYS A 588 -0.01 34.71 -4.55
N LEU A 589 0.33 33.43 -4.68
CA LEU A 589 -0.52 32.33 -4.24
C LEU A 589 -0.73 32.35 -2.72
N SER A 590 0.33 32.64 -1.95
CA SER A 590 0.23 32.78 -0.49
C SER A 590 -0.73 33.89 -0.08
N GLU A 591 -0.72 35.03 -0.76
CA GLU A 591 -1.65 36.13 -0.53
C GLU A 591 -3.10 35.73 -0.86
N GLU A 592 -3.33 35.03 -1.98
CA GLU A 592 -4.67 34.58 -2.32
C GLU A 592 -5.22 33.55 -1.31
N PHE A 593 -4.37 32.65 -0.79
CA PHE A 593 -4.76 31.78 0.33
C PHE A 593 -5.07 32.56 1.60
N ARG A 594 -4.25 33.55 1.97
CA ARG A 594 -4.52 34.40 3.14
C ARG A 594 -5.86 35.16 3.02
N ARG A 595 -6.24 35.56 1.80
CA ARG A 595 -7.53 36.22 1.52
C ARG A 595 -8.71 35.25 1.58
N ALA A 596 -8.55 34.04 1.05
CA ALA A 596 -9.63 33.04 0.99
C ALA A 596 -9.89 32.35 2.33
N CYS A 597 -8.84 32.09 3.11
CA CYS A 597 -8.91 31.43 4.40
C CYS A 597 -9.45 32.39 5.48
N LYS A 598 -10.73 32.24 5.85
CA LYS A 598 -11.32 33.02 6.95
C LYS A 598 -11.04 32.35 8.30
N VAL A 599 -10.33 33.04 9.17
CA VAL A 599 -10.00 32.60 10.55
C VAL A 599 -10.70 33.48 11.59
N THR A 600 -10.94 32.96 12.78
CA THR A 600 -11.59 33.70 13.88
C THR A 600 -10.63 34.69 14.55
N MET A 601 -9.34 34.34 14.65
CA MET A 601 -8.33 35.13 15.34
C MET A 601 -7.03 35.16 14.52
N GLY A 602 -6.37 36.32 14.46
CA GLY A 602 -5.10 36.50 13.75
C GLY A 602 -5.20 36.34 12.23
N GLU A 603 -4.13 35.84 11.62
CA GLU A 603 -4.06 35.55 10.19
C GLU A 603 -3.94 34.04 9.93
N PRO A 604 -4.38 33.55 8.75
CA PRO A 604 -4.14 32.16 8.32
C PRO A 604 -2.65 31.82 8.30
N SER A 605 -2.29 30.65 8.80
CA SER A 605 -0.90 30.18 8.77
C SER A 605 -0.58 29.63 7.39
N VAL A 606 0.23 30.35 6.61
CA VAL A 606 0.76 29.87 5.32
C VAL A 606 2.25 29.59 5.50
N VAL A 607 2.63 28.32 5.42
CA VAL A 607 4.01 27.84 5.65
C VAL A 607 4.56 27.15 4.39
N THR A 608 5.88 27.06 4.28
CA THR A 608 6.56 26.41 3.15
C THR A 608 7.42 25.24 3.58
N ARG A 609 7.59 24.24 2.71
CA ARG A 609 8.47 23.08 2.93
C ARG A 609 9.28 22.72 1.69
N ASP A 610 10.48 22.18 1.87
CA ASP A 610 11.40 21.81 0.78
C ASP A 610 11.38 20.31 0.44
N ASP A 611 10.99 19.44 1.38
CA ASP A 611 10.98 17.99 1.20
C ASP A 611 9.80 17.43 0.39
N ARG A 612 8.81 18.28 0.05
CA ARG A 612 7.66 17.91 -0.80
C ARG A 612 7.33 19.02 -1.79
N LEU A 613 7.95 18.96 -2.97
CA LEU A 613 7.73 19.94 -4.03
C LEU A 613 6.42 19.73 -4.81
N HIS A 614 5.89 18.51 -4.79
CA HIS A 614 4.76 18.09 -5.62
C HIS A 614 3.40 18.18 -4.93
N GLU A 615 3.28 18.79 -3.75
CA GLU A 615 2.02 18.81 -2.97
C GLU A 615 1.77 20.17 -2.28
N ILE A 616 0.51 20.62 -2.28
CA ILE A 616 -0.05 21.66 -1.43
C ILE A 616 -1.11 21.03 -0.54
N VAL A 617 -1.11 21.40 0.74
CA VAL A 617 -2.06 20.88 1.73
C VAL A 617 -2.78 22.04 2.39
N ILE A 618 -4.10 21.97 2.43
CA ILE A 618 -4.95 22.98 3.06
C ILE A 618 -5.69 22.28 4.19
N ILE A 619 -5.43 22.70 5.42
CA ILE A 619 -6.08 22.17 6.63
C ILE A 619 -6.91 23.29 7.23
N ASN A 620 -8.19 23.02 7.45
CA ASN A 620 -9.06 23.85 8.24
C ASN A 620 -9.37 23.12 9.55
N MET A 621 -9.24 23.79 10.68
CA MET A 621 -9.67 23.30 11.97
C MET A 621 -10.62 24.29 12.60
N ALA A 622 -11.69 23.77 13.19
CA ALA A 622 -12.47 24.54 14.14
C ALA A 622 -12.34 23.90 15.53
N ILE A 623 -12.09 24.75 16.51
CA ILE A 623 -11.79 24.33 17.89
C ILE A 623 -12.62 25.15 18.89
N CYS A 624 -12.60 24.69 20.15
CA CYS A 624 -13.09 25.43 21.31
C CYS A 624 -14.61 25.64 21.35
N PHE A 625 -15.36 24.72 20.75
CA PHE A 625 -16.82 24.77 20.70
C PHE A 625 -17.48 23.74 21.61
N PRO A 626 -18.60 24.09 22.28
CA PRO A 626 -19.40 23.12 23.02
C PRO A 626 -20.35 22.37 22.08
N LEU A 627 -20.69 21.12 22.40
CA LEU A 627 -21.59 20.29 21.57
C LEU A 627 -22.93 20.95 21.22
N ARG A 628 -23.48 21.81 22.07
CA ARG A 628 -24.75 22.51 21.77
C ARG A 628 -24.70 23.36 20.50
N THR A 629 -23.51 23.84 20.10
CA THR A 629 -23.35 24.69 18.91
C THR A 629 -23.15 23.88 17.64
N VAL A 630 -23.38 22.56 17.67
CA VAL A 630 -23.27 21.68 16.50
C VAL A 630 -24.68 21.42 15.95
N ALA A 631 -24.91 21.75 14.67
CA ALA A 631 -26.25 21.68 14.06
C ALA A 631 -26.89 20.28 14.16
N SER A 632 -26.12 19.22 13.92
CA SER A 632 -26.61 17.83 13.97
C SER A 632 -27.08 17.40 15.35
N ILE A 633 -26.57 18.02 16.42
CA ILE A 633 -26.94 17.70 17.81
C ILE A 633 -28.39 18.09 18.11
N ARG A 634 -28.94 19.08 17.39
CA ARG A 634 -30.37 19.47 17.51
C ARG A 634 -31.29 18.31 17.18
N LYS A 635 -31.05 17.65 16.05
CA LYS A 635 -31.83 16.48 15.61
C LYS A 635 -31.63 15.31 16.57
N LEU A 636 -30.39 15.00 16.95
CA LEU A 636 -30.09 13.91 17.88
C LEU A 636 -30.78 14.10 19.25
N ARG A 637 -30.85 15.34 19.75
CA ARG A 637 -31.61 15.67 20.97
C ARG A 637 -33.10 15.38 20.80
N GLN A 638 -33.69 15.76 19.67
CA GLN A 638 -35.12 15.53 19.41
C GLN A 638 -35.44 14.04 19.38
N GLU A 639 -34.64 13.25 18.65
CA GLU A 639 -34.80 11.79 18.59
C GLU A 639 -34.61 11.14 19.96
N TYR A 640 -33.59 11.56 20.70
CA TYR A 640 -33.37 11.12 22.07
C TYR A 640 -34.60 11.40 22.97
N GLY A 641 -35.13 12.63 22.91
CA GLY A 641 -36.31 13.00 23.70
C GLY A 641 -37.56 12.21 23.32
N ASN A 642 -37.74 11.89 22.03
CA ASN A 642 -38.83 11.04 21.56
C ASN A 642 -38.70 9.60 22.10
N LEU A 643 -37.48 9.05 22.07
CA LEU A 643 -37.20 7.70 22.55
C LEU A 643 -37.40 7.57 24.06
N VAL A 644 -36.88 8.51 24.85
CA VAL A 644 -37.06 8.53 26.32
C VAL A 644 -38.54 8.62 26.69
N LYS A 645 -39.34 9.41 25.96
CA LYS A 645 -40.80 9.50 26.18
C LYS A 645 -41.58 8.28 25.71
N SER A 646 -41.03 7.48 24.81
CA SER A 646 -41.74 6.34 24.21
C SER A 646 -41.92 5.17 25.17
N SER A 647 -40.97 4.94 26.09
CA SER A 647 -41.10 3.91 27.13
C SER A 647 -40.13 4.13 28.30
N GLY A 648 -40.52 3.65 29.50
CA GLY A 648 -39.63 3.61 30.66
C GLY A 648 -38.39 2.73 30.43
N ARG A 649 -38.47 1.73 29.54
CA ARG A 649 -37.33 0.89 29.15
C ARG A 649 -36.30 1.66 28.33
N ALA A 650 -36.74 2.46 27.36
CA ALA A 650 -35.84 3.30 26.57
C ALA A 650 -35.11 4.34 27.46
N THR A 651 -35.75 4.81 28.54
CA THR A 651 -35.09 5.66 29.53
C THR A 651 -33.94 4.93 30.24
N LEU A 652 -34.13 3.66 30.61
CA LEU A 652 -33.07 2.85 31.23
C LEU A 652 -31.94 2.48 30.24
N GLU A 653 -32.26 2.30 28.96
CA GLU A 653 -31.28 1.93 27.92
C GLU A 653 -30.45 3.13 27.42
N LEU A 654 -31.03 4.32 27.41
CA LEU A 654 -30.43 5.52 26.80
C LEU A 654 -29.94 6.56 27.83
N HIS A 655 -30.35 6.44 29.09
CA HIS A 655 -29.92 7.33 30.16
C HIS A 655 -29.02 6.59 31.17
N SER A 656 -28.34 7.34 32.02
CA SER A 656 -27.54 6.75 33.10
C SER A 656 -28.43 6.01 34.10
N GLU A 657 -27.83 5.13 34.91
CA GLU A 657 -28.43 4.28 35.96
C GLU A 657 -29.35 4.97 36.98
N ASP A 658 -29.51 6.30 36.92
CA ASP A 658 -30.28 7.11 37.84
C ASP A 658 -31.01 8.19 37.03
N PRO A 659 -32.32 8.01 36.76
CA PRO A 659 -33.06 8.80 35.79
C PRO A 659 -33.58 10.14 36.33
N MET A 660 -33.18 10.55 37.54
CA MET A 660 -33.56 11.87 38.05
C MET A 660 -32.92 12.96 37.19
N GLU A 661 -33.74 13.83 36.60
CA GLU A 661 -33.35 14.99 35.75
C GLU A 661 -32.26 15.91 36.37
N GLU A 662 -31.99 15.79 37.67
CA GLU A 662 -31.05 16.62 38.41
C GLU A 662 -29.60 16.08 38.43
N ILE A 663 -29.35 14.88 37.90
CA ILE A 663 -28.03 14.24 37.99
C ILE A 663 -27.06 14.75 36.92
N PHE A 664 -27.56 15.10 35.72
CA PHE A 664 -26.76 15.65 34.64
C PHE A 664 -27.32 16.98 34.13
N PRO A 665 -26.47 18.02 33.96
CA PRO A 665 -26.93 19.29 33.42
C PRO A 665 -27.34 19.14 31.96
N SER A 666 -28.34 19.92 31.53
CA SER A 666 -28.74 20.00 30.13
C SER A 666 -27.56 20.41 29.25
N LEU A 667 -27.39 19.74 28.10
CA LEU A 667 -26.39 20.13 27.10
C LEU A 667 -26.60 21.57 26.61
N TYR A 668 -27.86 21.97 26.48
CA TYR A 668 -28.27 23.29 26.00
C TYR A 668 -28.32 24.29 27.16
N LEU A 669 -28.09 25.55 26.83
CA LEU A 669 -28.26 26.63 27.79
C LEU A 669 -29.75 26.83 28.10
N PRO A 670 -30.12 27.08 29.36
CA PRO A 670 -31.49 27.38 29.70
C PRO A 670 -31.92 28.68 29.02
N THR A 671 -33.16 28.71 28.56
CA THR A 671 -33.80 29.93 28.04
C THR A 671 -34.13 30.89 29.18
N ALA A 672 -34.25 32.19 28.89
CA ALA A 672 -34.67 33.18 29.88
C ALA A 672 -35.98 32.78 30.59
N ARG A 673 -36.93 32.16 29.88
CA ARG A 673 -38.18 31.62 30.43
C ARG A 673 -37.97 30.45 31.40
N GLU A 674 -37.10 29.49 31.07
CA GLU A 674 -36.78 28.36 31.95
C GLU A 674 -36.04 28.80 33.21
N ILE A 675 -35.15 29.80 33.09
CA ILE A 675 -34.55 30.47 34.24
C ILE A 675 -35.65 31.19 35.01
N GLY A 676 -36.54 31.91 34.35
CA GLY A 676 -37.64 32.60 35.00
C GLY A 676 -38.49 31.66 35.87
N GLY A 677 -39.02 30.59 35.29
CA GLY A 677 -39.85 29.61 36.02
C GLY A 677 -39.14 28.94 37.20
N LYS A 678 -37.82 28.74 37.14
CA LYS A 678 -37.04 28.23 38.27
C LYS A 678 -36.71 29.31 39.33
N THR A 679 -36.77 30.60 38.98
CA THR A 679 -36.54 31.73 39.92
C THR A 679 -37.79 32.10 40.67
N LEU A 680 -38.95 31.97 40.03
CA LEU A 680 -40.24 32.34 40.58
C LEU A 680 -40.50 31.77 42.00
N PRO A 681 -40.25 30.47 42.31
CA PRO A 681 -40.39 29.96 43.68
C PRO A 681 -39.52 30.69 44.71
N TYR A 682 -38.29 31.04 44.35
CA TYR A 682 -37.37 31.76 45.23
C TYR A 682 -37.75 33.23 45.39
N LEU A 683 -38.28 33.86 44.34
CA LEU A 683 -38.83 35.21 44.44
C LEU A 683 -40.02 35.24 45.41
N LEU A 684 -40.92 34.25 45.32
CA LEU A 684 -42.05 34.10 46.25
C LEU A 684 -41.60 33.82 47.68
N LEU A 685 -40.60 32.97 47.88
CA LEU A 685 -39.98 32.76 49.19
C LEU A 685 -39.34 34.05 49.72
N GLY A 686 -38.74 34.85 48.83
CA GLY A 686 -38.18 36.15 49.13
C GLY A 686 -39.19 37.14 49.71
N LEU A 687 -40.46 37.07 49.28
CA LEU A 687 -41.55 37.87 49.87
C LEU A 687 -41.83 37.45 51.32
N GLY A 688 -41.86 36.15 51.61
CA GLY A 688 -42.07 35.63 52.97
C GLY A 688 -40.88 35.87 53.91
N LEU A 689 -39.66 35.89 53.34
CA LEU A 689 -38.41 36.21 54.02
C LEU A 689 -38.16 37.72 54.20
N GLU A 690 -39.03 38.57 53.68
CA GLU A 690 -38.90 40.04 53.70
C GLU A 690 -37.57 40.55 53.08
N VAL A 691 -37.02 39.79 52.13
CA VAL A 691 -35.90 40.21 51.27
C VAL A 691 -36.37 40.67 49.90
N VAL A 692 -37.63 40.39 49.56
CA VAL A 692 -38.37 41.09 48.52
C VAL A 692 -39.42 41.93 49.24
N ILE A 693 -39.28 43.26 49.17
CA ILE A 693 -40.12 44.21 49.89
C ILE A 693 -40.85 45.14 48.93
N GLU A 694 -42.02 45.63 49.36
CA GLU A 694 -42.72 46.70 48.65
C GLU A 694 -42.04 48.03 48.93
N ASP A 695 -41.68 48.76 47.87
CA ASP A 695 -41.17 50.12 48.01
C ASP A 695 -42.34 51.08 48.27
N LEU A 696 -42.46 51.52 49.53
CA LEU A 696 -43.53 52.40 49.99
C LEU A 696 -43.29 53.88 49.62
N SER A 697 -42.18 54.21 48.95
CA SER A 697 -41.79 55.59 48.63
C SER A 697 -42.37 56.15 47.32
N ASP A 698 -42.93 55.31 46.43
CA ASP A 698 -43.45 55.72 45.12
C ASP A 698 -44.99 55.81 45.08
N LYS A 699 -45.55 56.94 44.65
CA LYS A 699 -47.01 57.20 44.59
C LYS A 699 -47.67 56.70 43.28
N LYS A 700 -46.92 56.11 42.35
CA LYS A 700 -47.40 55.76 40.99
C LYS A 700 -47.55 54.26 40.68
N GLY A 701 -47.60 53.41 41.70
CA GLY A 701 -47.90 51.97 41.55
C GLY A 701 -47.04 51.13 42.48
N ARG A 702 -47.47 49.87 42.70
CA ARG A 702 -46.71 48.92 43.52
C ARG A 702 -45.40 48.58 42.81
N LYS A 703 -44.27 48.86 43.46
CA LYS A 703 -42.94 48.39 43.04
C LYS A 703 -42.37 47.47 44.09
N LEU A 704 -41.89 46.31 43.67
CA LEU A 704 -41.15 45.39 44.52
C LEU A 704 -39.66 45.67 44.37
N ARG A 705 -38.89 45.49 45.44
CA ARG A 705 -37.42 45.56 45.41
C ARG A 705 -36.85 44.34 46.11
N PHE A 706 -35.88 43.70 45.46
CA PHE A 706 -35.05 42.69 46.10
C PHE A 706 -33.88 43.36 46.82
N VAL A 707 -33.73 43.10 48.11
CA VAL A 707 -32.73 43.71 48.98
C VAL A 707 -31.74 42.64 49.45
N THR A 708 -30.46 42.89 49.23
CA THR A 708 -29.37 42.09 49.79
C THR A 708 -28.85 42.76 51.06
N ARG A 709 -28.73 42.01 52.15
CA ARG A 709 -28.22 42.51 53.43
C ARG A 709 -26.90 41.84 53.78
N ASP A 710 -26.03 42.57 54.45
CA ASP A 710 -24.78 42.05 55.00
C ASP A 710 -25.08 41.00 56.09
N PRO A 711 -24.47 39.80 56.04
CA PRO A 711 -24.80 38.71 56.98
C PRO A 711 -24.49 39.01 58.45
N ASP A 712 -23.47 39.82 58.72
CA ASP A 712 -22.95 40.06 60.07
C ASP A 712 -23.58 41.30 60.70
N THR A 713 -23.87 42.32 59.89
CA THR A 713 -24.37 43.62 60.35
C THR A 713 -25.85 43.86 60.05
N GLY A 714 -26.46 43.10 59.13
CA GLY A 714 -27.85 43.26 58.71
C GLY A 714 -28.12 44.51 57.87
N LEU A 715 -27.10 45.29 57.52
CA LEU A 715 -27.22 46.51 56.73
C LEU A 715 -27.50 46.20 55.25
N GLU A 716 -28.29 47.03 54.59
CA GLU A 716 -28.56 46.89 53.15
C GLU A 716 -27.31 47.22 52.33
N ILE A 717 -26.86 46.25 51.52
CA ILE A 717 -25.64 46.36 50.71
C ILE A 717 -25.92 46.30 49.20
N GLY A 718 -27.18 46.12 48.80
CA GLY A 718 -27.58 46.25 47.40
C GLY A 718 -29.07 46.06 47.18
N THR A 719 -29.59 46.72 46.15
CA THR A 719 -31.01 46.67 45.77
C THR A 719 -31.17 46.37 44.29
N GLN A 720 -32.20 45.60 43.94
CA GLN A 720 -32.62 45.34 42.57
C GLN A 720 -34.11 45.62 42.44
N ASP A 721 -34.48 46.52 41.53
CA ASP A 721 -35.89 46.83 41.27
C ASP A 721 -36.56 45.67 40.52
N LEU A 722 -37.83 45.43 40.88
CA LEU A 722 -38.72 44.41 40.32
C LEU A 722 -39.99 45.10 39.80
N LYS A 723 -40.69 44.45 38.88
CA LYS A 723 -41.76 45.06 38.10
C LYS A 723 -43.11 44.39 38.35
N GLY A 724 -44.12 45.18 38.66
CA GLY A 724 -45.51 44.74 38.74
C GLY A 724 -45.72 43.61 39.75
N ASP A 725 -46.21 42.46 39.26
CA ASP A 725 -46.35 41.23 40.05
C ASP A 725 -45.15 40.27 39.91
N ALA A 726 -45.17 39.18 40.68
CA ALA A 726 -44.10 38.19 40.68
C ALA A 726 -43.82 37.53 39.31
N ILE A 727 -44.81 37.39 38.43
CA ILE A 727 -44.64 36.84 37.08
C ILE A 727 -43.94 37.88 36.19
N GLU A 728 -44.49 39.10 36.13
CA GLU A 728 -43.90 40.20 35.34
C GLU A 728 -42.47 40.52 35.79
N SER A 729 -42.21 40.47 37.09
CA SER A 729 -40.88 40.69 37.67
C SER A 729 -39.87 39.67 37.16
N VAL A 730 -40.27 38.40 37.07
CA VAL A 730 -39.39 37.33 36.59
C VAL A 730 -39.15 37.42 35.09
N GLU A 731 -40.12 37.90 34.30
CA GLU A 731 -39.94 38.09 32.86
C GLU A 731 -39.02 39.27 32.52
N ASP A 732 -39.02 40.31 33.34
CA ASP A 732 -38.26 41.55 33.12
C ASP A 732 -36.82 41.50 33.70
N LEU A 733 -36.56 40.58 34.63
CA LEU A 733 -35.26 40.47 35.29
C LEU A 733 -34.13 39.98 34.36
N ALA A 734 -32.96 40.60 34.46
CA ALA A 734 -31.74 40.06 33.88
C ALA A 734 -31.38 38.70 34.52
N THR A 735 -30.82 37.78 33.72
CA THR A 735 -30.45 36.42 34.19
C THR A 735 -29.53 36.44 35.41
N GLU A 736 -28.61 37.41 35.48
CA GLU A 736 -27.70 37.57 36.62
C GLU A 736 -28.45 37.94 37.92
N ALA A 737 -29.43 38.83 37.82
CA ALA A 737 -30.28 39.23 38.93
C ALA A 737 -31.12 38.05 39.45
N MET A 738 -31.66 37.25 38.53
CA MET A 738 -32.37 36.01 38.88
C MET A 738 -31.49 35.02 39.67
N ILE A 739 -30.24 34.81 39.24
CA ILE A 739 -29.29 33.93 39.93
C ILE A 739 -28.96 34.48 41.32
N LYS A 740 -28.77 35.81 41.44
CA LYS A 740 -28.48 36.48 42.70
C LYS A 740 -29.62 36.29 43.72
N ILE A 741 -30.87 36.48 43.29
CA ILE A 741 -32.07 36.27 44.13
C ILE A 741 -32.10 34.84 44.68
N ARG A 742 -31.93 33.83 43.83
CA ARG A 742 -31.95 32.43 44.29
C ARG A 742 -30.84 32.13 45.29
N ARG A 743 -29.61 32.56 45.00
CA ARG A 743 -28.45 32.30 45.86
C ARG A 743 -28.66 32.89 47.24
N GLU A 744 -29.18 34.11 47.32
CA GLU A 744 -29.42 34.79 48.58
C GLU A 744 -30.55 34.13 49.38
N VAL A 745 -31.66 33.82 48.73
CA VAL A 745 -32.77 33.09 49.37
C VAL A 745 -32.31 31.72 49.89
N GLN A 746 -31.53 30.97 49.09
CA GLN A 746 -30.95 29.69 49.51
C GLN A 746 -29.98 29.84 50.69
N ARG A 747 -29.16 30.90 50.69
CA ARG A 747 -28.24 31.20 51.80
C ARG A 747 -29.01 31.39 53.11
N ILE A 748 -30.13 32.11 53.07
CA ILE A 748 -30.97 32.36 54.25
C ILE A 748 -31.68 31.06 54.68
N LEU A 749 -32.22 30.29 53.73
CA LEU A 749 -32.88 29.01 54.03
C LEU A 749 -31.95 27.93 54.60
N ALA A 750 -30.64 28.05 54.35
CA ALA A 750 -29.62 27.15 54.89
C ALA A 750 -29.29 27.42 56.38
N ASP A 751 -29.78 28.53 56.96
CA ASP A 751 -29.60 28.80 58.39
C ASP A 751 -30.45 27.82 59.23
N LYS A 752 -29.77 27.00 60.04
CA LYS A 752 -30.40 26.02 60.92
C LYS A 752 -31.25 26.63 62.02
N LYS A 753 -31.09 27.93 62.31
CA LYS A 753 -31.87 28.66 63.33
C LYS A 753 -33.16 29.29 62.76
N LEU A 754 -33.40 29.16 61.46
CA LEU A 754 -34.57 29.73 60.82
C LEU A 754 -35.86 29.05 61.31
N ASP A 755 -36.80 29.86 61.83
CA ASP A 755 -38.14 29.38 62.19
C ASP A 755 -38.97 29.13 60.92
N ARG A 756 -38.92 27.88 60.45
CA ARG A 756 -39.57 27.46 59.21
C ARG A 756 -41.10 27.50 59.28
N GLU A 757 -41.71 27.30 60.46
CA GLU A 757 -43.18 27.36 60.62
C GLU A 757 -43.69 28.81 60.63
N ALA A 758 -42.98 29.73 61.29
CA ALA A 758 -43.27 31.15 61.19
C ALA A 758 -43.09 31.66 59.75
N LEU A 759 -42.01 31.23 59.07
CA LEU A 759 -41.77 31.58 57.68
C LEU A 759 -42.86 31.03 56.74
N LYS A 760 -43.33 29.79 56.95
CA LYS A 760 -44.43 29.20 56.18
C LYS A 760 -45.70 30.02 56.32
N THR A 761 -46.02 30.50 57.52
CA THR A 761 -47.19 31.35 57.77
C THR A 761 -47.07 32.69 57.03
N LYS A 762 -45.91 33.36 57.12
CA LYS A 762 -45.63 34.61 56.39
C LYS A 762 -45.68 34.42 54.87
N PHE A 763 -45.08 33.34 54.39
CA PHE A 763 -45.07 32.98 52.98
C PHE A 763 -46.48 32.75 52.44
N VAL A 764 -47.32 31.97 53.12
CA VAL A 764 -48.70 31.71 52.67
C VAL A 764 -49.50 33.03 52.58
N ALA A 765 -49.33 33.92 53.55
CA ALA A 765 -49.97 35.24 53.52
C ALA A 765 -49.48 36.10 52.34
N ALA A 766 -48.16 36.12 52.09
CA ALA A 766 -47.56 36.84 50.98
C ALA A 766 -48.01 36.29 49.61
N VAL A 767 -48.03 34.97 49.44
CA VAL A 767 -48.50 34.30 48.22
C VAL A 767 -49.97 34.57 47.96
N GLN A 768 -50.84 34.54 48.97
CA GLN A 768 -52.26 34.86 48.79
C GLN A 768 -52.49 36.30 48.35
N LYS A 769 -51.68 37.25 48.87
CA LYS A 769 -51.71 38.65 48.42
C LYS A 769 -51.27 38.77 46.96
N GLU A 770 -50.18 38.10 46.61
CA GLU A 770 -49.60 38.12 45.27
C GLU A 770 -50.50 37.43 44.23
N GLN A 771 -51.13 36.31 44.61
CA GLN A 771 -52.05 35.57 43.74
C GLN A 771 -53.23 36.44 43.29
N LYS A 772 -53.79 37.26 44.18
CA LYS A 772 -54.88 38.18 43.83
C LYS A 772 -54.45 39.20 42.77
N LEU A 773 -53.19 39.63 42.79
CA LEU A 773 -52.63 40.56 41.82
C LEU A 773 -52.39 39.88 40.47
N VAL A 774 -51.78 38.69 40.45
CA VAL A 774 -51.62 37.89 39.24
C VAL A 774 -52.97 37.59 38.59
N GLN A 775 -53.99 37.22 39.39
CA GLN A 775 -55.35 36.99 38.90
C GLN A 775 -56.01 38.26 38.37
N SER A 776 -55.70 39.44 38.92
CA SER A 776 -56.19 40.72 38.42
C SER A 776 -55.51 41.11 37.10
N ASN A 777 -54.23 40.78 36.93
CA ASN A 777 -53.44 41.16 35.76
C ASN A 777 -53.68 40.22 34.57
N PHE A 778 -53.78 38.91 34.82
CA PHE A 778 -53.87 37.89 33.76
C PHE A 778 -55.19 37.11 33.74
N GLY A 779 -55.97 37.13 34.82
CA GLY A 779 -57.21 36.35 34.98
C GLY A 779 -57.02 35.04 35.75
N ALA A 780 -58.09 34.54 36.39
CA ALA A 780 -58.04 33.38 37.28
C ALA A 780 -57.75 32.03 36.59
N SER A 781 -58.16 31.88 35.32
CA SER A 781 -57.92 30.67 34.51
C SER A 781 -56.77 30.84 33.51
N SER A 782 -55.91 31.83 33.74
CA SER A 782 -54.76 32.10 32.87
C SER A 782 -53.63 31.10 33.12
N LYS A 783 -52.80 30.90 32.09
CA LYS A 783 -51.62 30.05 32.18
C LYS A 783 -50.61 30.61 33.19
N GLU A 784 -50.54 31.93 33.29
CA GLU A 784 -49.67 32.68 34.21
C GLU A 784 -50.08 32.44 35.67
N ASN A 785 -51.38 32.40 35.97
CA ASN A 785 -51.88 32.03 37.30
C ASN A 785 -51.64 30.54 37.62
N GLU A 786 -51.73 29.64 36.62
CA GLU A 786 -51.35 28.23 36.79
C GLU A 786 -49.85 28.06 37.08
N GLU A 787 -48.98 28.76 36.33
CA GLU A 787 -47.53 28.79 36.53
C GLU A 787 -47.17 29.35 37.92
N PHE A 788 -47.85 30.43 38.34
CA PHE A 788 -47.72 31.02 39.68
C PHE A 788 -48.07 30.02 40.80
N LEU A 789 -49.20 29.31 40.65
CA LEU A 789 -49.64 28.32 41.64
C LEU A 789 -48.70 27.12 41.72
N ALA A 790 -48.20 26.65 40.59
CA ALA A 790 -47.20 25.59 40.55
C ALA A 790 -45.89 26.03 41.24
N ALA A 791 -45.43 27.26 40.99
CA ALA A 791 -44.24 27.81 41.64
C ALA A 791 -44.44 27.99 43.15
N SER A 792 -45.64 28.38 43.59
CA SER A 792 -45.99 28.50 45.00
C SER A 792 -45.94 27.16 45.74
N LYS A 793 -46.43 26.08 45.12
CA LYS A 793 -46.31 24.72 45.66
C LYS A 793 -44.84 24.31 45.77
N ARG A 794 -44.06 24.56 44.72
CA ARG A 794 -42.62 24.24 44.71
C ARG A 794 -41.83 25.03 45.75
N ALA A 795 -42.22 26.28 46.01
CA ALA A 795 -41.65 27.08 47.10
C ALA A 795 -41.91 26.47 48.49
N LEU A 796 -43.10 25.92 48.73
CA LEU A 796 -43.40 25.19 49.97
C LEU A 796 -42.58 23.91 50.12
N GLU A 797 -42.33 23.19 49.02
CA GLU A 797 -41.45 22.01 49.01
C GLU A 797 -40.01 22.40 49.35
N ILE A 798 -39.50 23.49 48.75
CA ILE A 798 -38.17 24.04 49.04
C ILE A 798 -38.05 24.45 50.51
N LEU A 799 -39.10 25.03 51.09
CA LEU A 799 -39.12 25.44 52.50
C LEU A 799 -39.18 24.25 53.47
N ALA A 800 -39.81 23.14 53.05
CA ALA A 800 -39.95 21.93 53.85
C ALA A 800 -38.66 21.09 53.89
N GLY A 801 -37.87 21.10 52.81
CA GLY A 801 -36.53 20.50 52.73
C GLY A 801 -35.51 21.30 53.52
#